data_AF-A0A7K7V4E2-F1
#
_entry.id   AF-A0A7K7V4E2-F1
#
_cell.length_a   1.000
_cell.length_b   1.000
_cell.length_c   1.000
_cell.angle_alpha   90.00
_cell.angle_beta   90.00
_cell.angle_gamma   90.00
#
_symmetry.space_group_name_H-M   'P 1'
#
loop_
_entity.id
_entity.type
_entity.pdbx_description
1 polymer ?
#
loop_
_entity_poly.entity_id
_entity_poly.type
_entity_poly.pdbx_seq_one_letter_code
_entity_poly.pdbx_strand_id
1 'polypeptide(L)'
;QQLEMNVKIMLEPENVDTKAVLKQDSGNRLPLITKKKPAPMCNQKIVKGCTVSNLWVLPAFHHMDSPLPLLEDDIKKGILSLTERRLIPPAAKIILQSSPVVSKPAPLHEFHEQHKKSVQALDDTCSSTKDHTALALPRKSSAVWRHPAQQLQSELQTPCQPQKLHFGYNIAVCNGTIDQKDPDFVAFKQRYCLSWGNIVFFLEHTEKLLKDYAVPMATINCKKLAEVASNFELNENPTKNDILSVMKNQSVVKEILKQPGQRYKGQGGTEVAAAKIQATWRRYQARAAYVRFRRQQWASGVIAISWLLHAHMARVKKTLQESRQRHLENFYIRAKHLAANWNRIRTSRRTIIHIPSLGYSQCIREHIPDLALQQNLQMGRLCDILDANVDVIYICPFHLSEELLQYYNKLLGLQAAVRSGNPEDMGDLQDRFKILTPEAINSFPSHHMCLATQLKYSPKTIKKIKILIRSRDAYIIGGVPHQDDLAVADMLNVPILGSVPDVAHLYSSKSGSKRIFESARVPTPPGESDIYSKEQMIQSLSQLIVDNMEVWRWLFKANHESGGDGTAFCDVTSHLKCYPWLRAERRRYGAHTWGSKWAHEPALVKISQELPGLLAQHVQAVNEKRFPTWEKFLQTFLSQGGVIEAFPHSENVTNLTVDMLIEPTGHIKIVSSGDQLHADGPLRSSGTTIPQCSVDPAVLNSLCLRIGETCKSKGVLGYFSVDFVTFIHPQTLEQQVWATDLDLCYSDQLALTQLMLYVTDGNLDCRSGLFQVPAAQECQCWRDLVMNGHSSEFLLCFLQASPGRRRCAVASSQLRHSNLSMIYYNVLLQMCKAHGVGFDLQEKQGTVLMLYEDQRRCRLGMITIGEDLQGVLMTFARNLFIIHQEISAPNMQGETNFKMAIRDIEAILGITAENKLKLEEEQPSEADALKE
;
A
#
# COMPACT_ATOMS: atom_id res chain seq x y z
N GLN A 1 23.40 -27.13 -12.86
CA GLN A 1 23.34 -26.84 -14.31
C GLN A 1 22.30 -25.77 -14.66
N GLN A 2 20.99 -26.07 -14.73
CA GLN A 2 20.00 -25.08 -15.21
C GLN A 2 19.94 -23.79 -14.34
N LEU A 3 20.16 -23.90 -13.03
CA LEU A 3 20.27 -22.74 -12.13
C LEU A 3 21.53 -21.89 -12.39
N GLU A 4 22.69 -22.51 -12.60
CA GLU A 4 23.94 -21.81 -12.97
C GLU A 4 23.82 -21.09 -14.31
N MET A 5 23.04 -21.66 -15.24
CA MET A 5 22.78 -21.07 -16.55
C MET A 5 21.99 -19.76 -16.41
N ASN A 6 20.97 -19.75 -15.56
CA ASN A 6 20.22 -18.54 -15.21
C ASN A 6 21.11 -17.48 -14.52
N VAL A 7 21.98 -17.90 -13.59
CA VAL A 7 22.95 -17.01 -12.93
C VAL A 7 23.93 -16.39 -13.94
N LYS A 8 24.48 -17.16 -14.89
CA LYS A 8 25.32 -16.64 -15.97
C LYS A 8 24.57 -15.64 -16.87
N ILE A 9 23.30 -15.90 -17.19
CA ILE A 9 22.47 -15.00 -18.01
C ILE A 9 22.22 -13.65 -17.30
N MET A 10 22.11 -13.63 -15.96
CA MET A 10 22.00 -12.38 -15.20
C MET A 10 23.32 -11.58 -15.12
N LEU A 11 24.48 -12.24 -15.27
CA LEU A 11 25.80 -11.60 -15.21
C LEU A 11 26.26 -11.06 -16.57
N GLU A 12 25.96 -11.73 -17.68
CA GLU A 12 26.39 -11.34 -19.04
C GLU A 12 25.22 -11.27 -20.06
N PRO A 13 24.36 -10.23 -19.99
CA PRO A 13 23.16 -10.14 -20.83
C PRO A 13 23.44 -9.87 -22.32
N GLU A 14 24.65 -9.46 -22.70
CA GLU A 14 25.01 -9.13 -24.10
C GLU A 14 25.55 -10.33 -24.88
N ASN A 15 26.02 -11.39 -24.20
CA ASN A 15 26.60 -12.58 -24.81
C ASN A 15 25.63 -13.24 -25.83
N VAL A 16 26.17 -13.78 -26.92
CA VAL A 16 25.39 -14.21 -28.10
C VAL A 16 25.04 -15.69 -28.04
N ASP A 17 25.94 -16.53 -27.54
CA ASP A 17 25.73 -17.99 -27.53
C ASP A 17 24.68 -18.42 -26.52
N THR A 18 24.57 -17.71 -25.38
CA THR A 18 23.46 -17.88 -24.42
C THR A 18 22.09 -17.56 -25.02
N LYS A 19 22.01 -16.70 -26.05
CA LYS A 19 20.77 -16.42 -26.80
C LYS A 19 20.43 -17.47 -27.86
N ALA A 20 21.33 -18.41 -28.17
CA ALA A 20 21.06 -19.49 -29.10
C ALA A 20 20.20 -20.59 -28.46
N VAL A 21 20.57 -21.04 -27.24
CA VAL A 21 19.91 -22.13 -26.52
C VAL A 21 18.44 -21.83 -26.22
N LEU A 22 18.14 -20.57 -25.86
CA LEU A 22 16.77 -20.07 -25.60
C LEU A 22 15.76 -20.25 -26.75
N LYS A 23 16.19 -20.68 -27.94
CA LYS A 23 15.32 -20.94 -29.10
C LYS A 23 14.85 -22.38 -29.27
N GLN A 24 15.40 -23.36 -28.55
CA GLN A 24 15.05 -24.77 -28.78
C GLN A 24 13.79 -25.21 -28.02
N ASP A 25 13.61 -24.79 -26.76
CA ASP A 25 12.59 -25.36 -25.86
C ASP A 25 11.30 -24.52 -25.69
N SER A 26 10.98 -23.60 -26.60
CA SER A 26 9.72 -22.83 -26.52
C SER A 26 8.98 -22.67 -27.85
N GLY A 27 7.99 -23.56 -28.06
CA GLY A 27 7.12 -23.59 -29.24
C GLY A 27 6.06 -22.47 -29.29
N ASN A 28 6.48 -21.20 -29.29
CA ASN A 28 5.59 -20.04 -29.47
C ASN A 28 6.15 -19.05 -30.51
N ARG A 29 5.56 -19.03 -31.71
CA ARG A 29 5.95 -18.11 -32.79
C ARG A 29 5.42 -16.69 -32.56
N LEU A 30 6.28 -15.79 -32.10
CA LEU A 30 6.06 -14.34 -32.22
C LEU A 30 6.19 -13.88 -33.69
N PRO A 31 5.44 -12.84 -34.13
CA PRO A 31 5.50 -12.34 -35.50
C PRO A 31 6.85 -11.67 -35.82
N LEU A 32 7.35 -11.91 -37.03
CA LEU A 32 8.65 -11.43 -37.50
C LEU A 32 8.65 -9.91 -37.77
N ILE A 33 9.27 -9.12 -36.89
CA ILE A 33 9.60 -7.72 -37.16
C ILE A 33 10.82 -7.67 -38.09
N THR A 34 10.62 -7.16 -39.31
CA THR A 34 11.68 -7.03 -40.32
C THR A 34 12.67 -5.91 -39.98
N LYS A 35 13.93 -6.26 -39.73
CA LYS A 35 15.03 -5.29 -39.55
C LYS A 35 15.29 -4.53 -40.86
N LYS A 36 14.98 -3.23 -40.90
CA LYS A 36 15.53 -2.33 -41.93
C LYS A 36 16.98 -1.97 -41.60
N LYS A 37 17.82 -1.80 -42.63
CA LYS A 37 19.22 -1.36 -42.50
C LYS A 37 19.30 0.12 -42.03
N PRO A 38 20.35 0.52 -41.30
CA PRO A 38 20.61 1.93 -40.99
C PRO A 38 21.07 2.70 -42.24
N ALA A 39 20.85 4.02 -42.22
CA ALA A 39 21.36 4.99 -43.18
C ALA A 39 22.46 5.87 -42.52
N PRO A 40 23.34 6.55 -43.28
CA PRO A 40 24.55 7.19 -42.73
C PRO A 40 24.29 8.49 -41.93
N MET A 41 25.35 8.96 -41.27
CA MET A 41 25.39 10.01 -40.25
C MET A 41 25.03 11.43 -40.74
N CYS A 42 24.72 12.30 -39.78
CA CYS A 42 25.12 13.71 -39.83
C CYS A 42 25.60 14.16 -38.43
N ASN A 43 26.84 14.64 -38.34
CA ASN A 43 27.38 15.25 -37.12
C ASN A 43 26.98 16.74 -37.07
N GLN A 44 26.29 17.17 -36.01
CA GLN A 44 26.09 18.59 -35.71
C GLN A 44 26.60 18.92 -34.30
N LYS A 45 27.16 20.13 -34.17
CA LYS A 45 27.95 20.54 -33.00
C LYS A 45 27.06 20.75 -31.76
N ILE A 46 27.56 20.35 -30.60
CA ILE A 46 26.98 20.71 -29.30
C ILE A 46 27.14 22.21 -29.09
N VAL A 47 26.03 22.94 -29.02
CA VAL A 47 25.98 24.34 -28.58
C VAL A 47 25.33 24.39 -27.20
N LYS A 48 26.04 24.88 -26.19
CA LYS A 48 25.48 25.16 -24.86
C LYS A 48 24.75 26.50 -24.91
N GLY A 49 23.43 26.50 -24.69
CA GLY A 49 22.62 27.72 -24.60
C GLY A 49 21.28 27.47 -23.91
N CYS A 50 20.93 28.30 -22.93
CA CYS A 50 19.72 28.15 -22.12
C CYS A 50 18.51 28.87 -22.75
N THR A 51 17.94 28.27 -23.80
CA THR A 51 16.64 28.69 -24.38
C THR A 51 15.75 27.48 -24.72
N VAL A 52 15.48 26.64 -23.72
CA VAL A 52 14.44 25.60 -23.83
C VAL A 52 13.08 26.28 -23.71
N SER A 53 12.34 26.36 -24.82
CA SER A 53 10.94 26.78 -24.82
C SER A 53 10.07 25.79 -24.04
N ASN A 54 8.99 26.27 -23.44
CA ASN A 54 8.11 25.43 -22.60
C ASN A 54 7.48 24.29 -23.43
N LEU A 55 7.99 23.06 -23.25
CA LEU A 55 7.52 21.82 -23.88
C LEU A 55 6.12 21.35 -23.42
N TRP A 56 5.32 22.26 -22.87
CA TRP A 56 3.91 22.09 -22.50
C TRP A 56 2.94 22.46 -23.64
N VAL A 57 3.45 22.90 -24.79
CA VAL A 57 2.68 23.37 -25.95
C VAL A 57 2.89 22.43 -27.14
N LEU A 58 1.81 22.11 -27.85
CA LEU A 58 1.85 21.32 -29.09
C LEU A 58 2.52 22.11 -30.24
N PRO A 59 3.03 21.44 -31.29
CA PRO A 59 3.50 22.12 -32.50
C PRO A 59 2.41 23.00 -33.11
N ALA A 60 2.78 24.21 -33.54
CA ALA A 60 1.82 25.25 -33.96
C ALA A 60 0.85 24.81 -35.08
N PHE A 61 1.27 23.86 -35.93
CA PHE A 61 0.47 23.25 -37.00
C PHE A 61 -0.76 22.44 -36.54
N HIS A 62 -1.03 22.34 -35.23
CA HIS A 62 -2.21 21.66 -34.68
C HIS A 62 -3.19 22.58 -33.92
N HIS A 63 -3.03 23.90 -34.00
CA HIS A 63 -4.10 24.81 -33.55
C HIS A 63 -5.27 24.79 -34.55
N MET A 64 -6.45 24.40 -34.06
CA MET A 64 -7.74 24.61 -34.71
C MET A 64 -8.39 25.84 -34.09
N ASP A 65 -8.69 26.86 -34.89
CA ASP A 65 -9.12 28.20 -34.44
C ASP A 65 -10.56 28.29 -33.90
N SER A 66 -11.11 27.19 -33.35
CA SER A 66 -12.36 27.22 -32.59
C SER A 66 -12.40 26.12 -31.50
N PRO A 67 -12.37 26.46 -30.20
CA PRO A 67 -12.73 25.52 -29.15
C PRO A 67 -14.23 25.24 -29.20
N LEU A 68 -14.62 23.98 -29.06
CA LEU A 68 -16.03 23.57 -29.03
C LEU A 68 -16.61 23.72 -27.62
N PRO A 69 -17.88 24.16 -27.47
CA PRO A 69 -18.53 24.21 -26.15
C PRO A 69 -18.77 22.82 -25.57
N LEU A 70 -18.68 22.75 -24.23
CA LEU A 70 -19.12 21.62 -23.41
C LEU A 70 -20.64 21.50 -23.44
N LEU A 71 -21.17 20.27 -23.42
CA LEU A 71 -22.59 20.05 -23.09
C LEU A 71 -22.78 19.95 -21.58
N GLU A 72 -24.02 20.19 -21.14
CA GLU A 72 -24.43 20.07 -19.73
C GLU A 72 -24.21 18.64 -19.18
N ASP A 73 -24.31 17.60 -20.03
CA ASP A 73 -23.97 16.22 -19.68
C ASP A 73 -22.46 15.98 -19.49
N ASP A 74 -21.60 16.79 -20.12
CA ASP A 74 -20.15 16.71 -19.95
C ASP A 74 -19.74 17.35 -18.61
N ILE A 75 -20.45 18.42 -18.20
CA ILE A 75 -20.37 19.03 -16.88
C ILE A 75 -20.80 18.03 -15.79
N LYS A 76 -21.98 17.39 -15.96
CA LYS A 76 -22.50 16.36 -15.03
C LYS A 76 -21.58 15.13 -14.89
N LYS A 77 -20.69 14.87 -15.86
CA LYS A 77 -19.66 13.82 -15.81
C LYS A 77 -18.34 14.26 -15.16
N GLY A 78 -18.30 15.44 -14.53
CA GLY A 78 -17.19 15.86 -13.68
C GLY A 78 -16.00 16.47 -14.40
N ILE A 79 -16.12 16.87 -15.67
CA ILE A 79 -15.03 17.53 -16.42
C ILE A 79 -14.55 18.82 -15.72
N LEU A 80 -15.44 19.57 -15.06
CA LEU A 80 -15.04 20.73 -14.24
C LEU A 80 -14.13 20.32 -13.07
N SER A 81 -14.39 19.19 -12.41
CA SER A 81 -13.56 18.71 -11.30
C SER A 81 -12.16 18.27 -11.75
N LEU A 82 -11.99 17.84 -13.00
CA LEU A 82 -10.66 17.58 -13.58
C LEU A 82 -9.86 18.89 -13.80
N THR A 83 -10.55 19.98 -14.17
CA THR A 83 -9.96 21.32 -14.29
C THR A 83 -9.58 21.88 -12.92
N GLU A 84 -10.47 21.80 -11.92
CA GLU A 84 -10.23 22.25 -10.53
C GLU A 84 -9.03 21.53 -9.90
N ARG A 85 -8.91 20.21 -10.13
CA ARG A 85 -7.77 19.38 -9.69
C ARG A 85 -6.47 19.65 -10.47
N ARG A 86 -6.45 20.62 -11.39
CA ARG A 86 -5.32 20.95 -12.28
C ARG A 86 -4.80 19.78 -13.12
N LEU A 87 -5.64 18.77 -13.39
CA LEU A 87 -5.30 17.61 -14.23
C LEU A 87 -5.38 17.93 -15.73
N ILE A 88 -5.95 19.09 -16.08
CA ILE A 88 -6.00 19.65 -17.44
C ILE A 88 -5.05 20.86 -17.50
N PRO A 89 -4.10 20.94 -18.46
CA PRO A 89 -3.17 22.07 -18.55
C PRO A 89 -3.85 23.41 -18.83
N PRO A 90 -3.42 24.54 -18.22
CA PRO A 90 -4.01 25.87 -18.43
C PRO A 90 -3.99 26.40 -19.88
N ALA A 91 -3.18 25.81 -20.77
CA ALA A 91 -3.15 26.13 -22.19
C ALA A 91 -4.43 25.70 -22.93
N ALA A 92 -5.22 24.77 -22.37
CA ALA A 92 -6.51 24.36 -22.92
C ALA A 92 -7.59 25.42 -22.61
N LYS A 93 -7.66 26.49 -23.43
CA LYS A 93 -8.72 27.51 -23.37
C LYS A 93 -10.09 26.92 -23.73
N ILE A 94 -10.79 26.40 -22.73
CA ILE A 94 -12.22 26.02 -22.84
C ILE A 94 -13.04 27.30 -22.70
N ILE A 95 -13.51 27.85 -23.83
CA ILE A 95 -14.40 29.02 -23.87
C ILE A 95 -15.85 28.54 -24.02
N LEU A 96 -16.74 29.04 -23.15
CA LEU A 96 -18.18 28.82 -23.26
C LEU A 96 -18.78 29.82 -24.26
N GLN A 97 -18.95 29.41 -25.51
CA GLN A 97 -19.71 30.14 -26.53
C GLN A 97 -20.75 29.24 -27.20
N SER A 98 -21.79 29.86 -27.77
CA SER A 98 -22.96 29.17 -28.33
C SER A 98 -22.65 28.37 -29.61
N SER A 99 -23.56 27.45 -29.94
CA SER A 99 -23.38 26.39 -30.96
C SER A 99 -22.93 26.91 -32.34
N PRO A 100 -21.90 26.32 -32.98
CA PRO A 100 -21.35 26.78 -34.26
C PRO A 100 -22.22 26.43 -35.50
N VAL A 101 -23.48 26.03 -35.32
CA VAL A 101 -24.37 25.61 -36.42
C VAL A 101 -25.03 26.84 -37.07
N VAL A 102 -24.26 27.55 -37.89
CA VAL A 102 -24.78 28.57 -38.80
C VAL A 102 -25.43 27.89 -40.00
N SER A 103 -26.71 28.19 -40.26
CA SER A 103 -27.42 27.71 -41.44
C SER A 103 -26.94 28.44 -42.70
N LYS A 104 -26.15 27.77 -43.54
CA LYS A 104 -25.88 28.21 -44.92
C LYS A 104 -26.64 27.32 -45.92
N PRO A 105 -27.27 27.89 -46.97
CA PRO A 105 -27.79 27.10 -48.07
C PRO A 105 -26.63 26.43 -48.82
N ALA A 106 -26.83 25.20 -49.27
CA ALA A 106 -25.87 24.52 -50.13
C ALA A 106 -26.01 25.02 -51.58
N PRO A 107 -24.91 25.25 -52.32
CA PRO A 107 -25.00 25.59 -53.73
C PRO A 107 -25.62 24.42 -54.52
N LEU A 108 -26.48 24.76 -55.48
CA LEU A 108 -26.96 23.83 -56.49
C LEU A 108 -26.01 23.91 -57.69
N HIS A 109 -25.46 22.77 -58.12
CA HIS A 109 -24.80 22.67 -59.42
C HIS A 109 -25.85 22.42 -60.51
N GLU A 110 -25.63 22.99 -61.69
CA GLU A 110 -26.51 22.77 -62.84
C GLU A 110 -26.41 21.35 -63.39
N PHE A 111 -27.51 20.87 -63.97
CA PHE A 111 -27.74 19.44 -64.22
C PHE A 111 -26.87 18.83 -65.33
N HIS A 112 -26.19 19.65 -66.16
CA HIS A 112 -25.56 19.18 -67.39
C HIS A 112 -24.07 18.82 -67.31
N GLU A 113 -23.33 19.15 -66.24
CA GLU A 113 -21.89 18.86 -66.18
C GLU A 113 -21.50 17.43 -65.76
N GLN A 114 -22.44 16.60 -65.26
CA GLN A 114 -22.10 15.26 -64.73
C GLN A 114 -21.98 14.13 -65.78
N HIS A 115 -22.08 14.44 -67.08
CA HIS A 115 -21.99 13.44 -68.16
C HIS A 115 -20.84 13.66 -69.16
N LYS A 116 -19.63 13.83 -68.63
CA LYS A 116 -18.39 13.40 -69.32
C LYS A 116 -17.74 12.23 -68.57
N LYS A 117 -18.10 11.00 -68.95
CA LYS A 117 -17.25 9.82 -68.69
C LYS A 117 -16.22 9.71 -69.81
N SER A 118 -14.94 9.83 -69.48
CA SER A 118 -13.90 9.12 -70.24
C SER A 118 -13.96 7.63 -69.91
N VAL A 119 -13.52 6.77 -70.84
CA VAL A 119 -13.69 5.32 -70.75
C VAL A 119 -12.34 4.62 -70.96
N GLN A 120 -11.93 3.80 -70.00
CA GLN A 120 -11.19 2.52 -70.14
C GLN A 120 -11.01 1.95 -68.69
N ALA A 121 -11.39 0.71 -68.34
CA ALA A 121 -11.00 -0.63 -68.84
C ALA A 121 -9.70 -1.13 -68.15
N LEU A 122 -9.51 -2.37 -67.65
CA LEU A 122 -10.35 -3.58 -67.43
C LEU A 122 -9.85 -4.28 -66.11
N ASP A 123 -10.48 -5.25 -65.42
CA ASP A 123 -11.87 -5.76 -65.26
C ASP A 123 -11.91 -6.65 -63.96
N ASP A 124 -12.67 -7.77 -63.97
CA ASP A 124 -12.93 -8.82 -62.95
C ASP A 124 -11.69 -9.63 -62.46
N THR A 125 -11.72 -10.48 -61.42
CA THR A 125 -12.83 -11.37 -60.96
C THR A 125 -12.85 -11.62 -59.44
N CYS A 126 -14.04 -11.82 -58.88
CA CYS A 126 -14.26 -12.30 -57.52
C CYS A 126 -14.56 -13.81 -57.48
N SER A 127 -13.98 -14.54 -56.51
CA SER A 127 -14.51 -15.83 -56.05
C SER A 127 -14.40 -15.92 -54.53
N SER A 128 -15.51 -16.25 -53.87
CA SER A 128 -15.54 -16.61 -52.46
C SER A 128 -16.36 -17.88 -52.25
N THR A 129 -15.91 -18.73 -51.34
CA THR A 129 -16.64 -19.90 -50.87
C THR A 129 -17.21 -19.67 -49.47
N LYS A 130 -18.14 -20.53 -49.08
CA LYS A 130 -19.01 -20.43 -47.90
C LYS A 130 -18.24 -20.93 -46.64
N ASP A 131 -18.75 -20.97 -45.40
CA ASP A 131 -20.08 -21.45 -44.97
C ASP A 131 -20.64 -20.86 -43.67
N HIS A 132 -21.85 -21.33 -43.33
CA HIS A 132 -22.83 -20.68 -42.45
C HIS A 132 -22.73 -21.02 -40.96
N THR A 133 -23.23 -20.12 -40.11
CA THR A 133 -24.27 -20.46 -39.12
C THR A 133 -25.09 -19.21 -38.74
N ALA A 134 -26.27 -19.39 -38.13
CA ALA A 134 -27.31 -18.35 -38.06
C ALA A 134 -27.84 -18.10 -36.64
N LEU A 135 -28.49 -16.94 -36.45
CA LEU A 135 -29.39 -16.66 -35.33
C LEU A 135 -30.50 -15.69 -35.78
N ALA A 136 -31.69 -15.82 -35.21
CA ALA A 136 -32.94 -15.36 -35.83
C ALA A 136 -33.46 -14.00 -35.32
N LEU A 137 -34.33 -13.37 -36.13
CA LEU A 137 -35.15 -12.21 -35.78
C LEU A 137 -36.64 -12.57 -35.97
N PRO A 138 -37.53 -12.28 -35.00
CA PRO A 138 -38.92 -12.73 -35.05
C PRO A 138 -39.81 -11.88 -35.97
N ARG A 139 -40.74 -12.56 -36.68
CA ARG A 139 -41.84 -11.91 -37.42
C ARG A 139 -42.84 -11.24 -36.47
N LYS A 140 -43.40 -10.10 -36.86
CA LYS A 140 -44.79 -9.72 -36.51
C LYS A 140 -45.54 -9.06 -37.68
N SER A 141 -46.67 -9.68 -38.02
CA SER A 141 -47.91 -9.11 -38.59
C SER A 141 -47.83 -7.97 -39.62
N SER A 142 -48.17 -8.30 -40.87
CA SER A 142 -48.76 -7.36 -41.84
C SER A 142 -50.13 -6.85 -41.38
N ALA A 143 -50.43 -5.58 -41.65
CA ALA A 143 -51.80 -5.03 -41.56
C ALA A 143 -52.25 -4.56 -42.95
N VAL A 144 -53.16 -5.31 -43.56
CA VAL A 144 -53.81 -4.94 -44.83
C VAL A 144 -54.96 -3.99 -44.55
N TRP A 145 -55.00 -2.85 -45.22
CA TRP A 145 -56.19 -1.98 -45.27
C TRP A 145 -56.74 -1.94 -46.69
N ARG A 146 -58.00 -2.36 -46.84
CA ARG A 146 -58.74 -2.38 -48.11
C ARG A 146 -59.31 -1.00 -48.40
N HIS A 147 -59.40 -0.63 -49.67
CA HIS A 147 -60.23 0.49 -50.11
C HIS A 147 -61.73 0.13 -49.95
N PRO A 148 -62.55 1.01 -49.38
CA PRO A 148 -63.97 1.09 -49.72
C PRO A 148 -64.11 1.97 -50.97
N ALA A 149 -64.55 1.37 -52.08
CA ALA A 149 -65.10 2.15 -53.18
C ALA A 149 -66.58 2.38 -52.91
N GLN A 150 -67.06 3.61 -53.04
CA GLN A 150 -68.48 3.92 -53.18
C GLN A 150 -68.68 4.70 -54.48
N GLN A 151 -69.51 4.14 -55.36
CA GLN A 151 -69.98 4.82 -56.55
C GLN A 151 -71.05 5.84 -56.15
N LEU A 152 -71.01 7.01 -56.77
CA LEU A 152 -72.24 7.75 -57.06
C LEU A 152 -72.05 8.42 -58.43
N GLN A 153 -72.92 8.10 -59.37
CA GLN A 153 -72.98 8.70 -60.71
C GLN A 153 -74.36 9.31 -60.90
N SER A 154 -74.39 10.46 -61.57
CA SER A 154 -75.59 11.15 -62.06
C SER A 154 -76.55 11.68 -60.99
N GLU A 155 -76.79 12.98 -61.02
CA GLU A 155 -78.07 13.45 -61.59
C GLU A 155 -77.91 14.86 -62.19
N LEU A 156 -78.62 15.13 -63.29
CA LEU A 156 -78.76 16.46 -63.86
C LEU A 156 -79.92 17.18 -63.15
N GLN A 157 -79.72 18.44 -62.77
CA GLN A 157 -80.81 19.43 -62.78
C GLN A 157 -80.31 20.87 -62.73
N THR A 158 -80.46 21.57 -63.86
CA THR A 158 -80.64 23.04 -63.87
C THR A 158 -82.12 23.34 -64.00
N PRO A 159 -82.66 24.18 -63.11
CA PRO A 159 -83.69 25.13 -63.53
C PRO A 159 -83.26 26.57 -63.21
N CYS A 160 -83.30 27.44 -64.21
CA CYS A 160 -83.25 28.88 -63.96
C CYS A 160 -84.62 29.37 -63.49
N GLN A 161 -84.70 30.06 -62.36
CA GLN A 161 -85.70 31.13 -62.16
C GLN A 161 -85.08 32.32 -61.40
N PRO A 162 -85.57 33.56 -61.62
CA PRO A 162 -84.83 34.77 -61.29
C PRO A 162 -85.26 35.46 -59.98
N GLN A 163 -84.54 36.54 -59.66
CA GLN A 163 -84.86 37.59 -58.68
C GLN A 163 -84.69 37.28 -57.17
N LYS A 164 -83.53 37.67 -56.65
CA LYS A 164 -83.41 38.65 -55.54
C LYS A 164 -82.03 39.32 -55.59
N LEU A 165 -81.96 40.63 -55.30
CA LEU A 165 -80.68 41.35 -55.31
C LEU A 165 -79.80 40.93 -54.12
N HIS A 166 -78.77 40.12 -54.37
CA HIS A 166 -77.73 39.82 -53.39
C HIS A 166 -76.41 40.50 -53.78
N PHE A 167 -76.04 41.55 -53.03
CA PHE A 167 -74.75 42.23 -53.18
C PHE A 167 -73.58 41.37 -52.64
N GLY A 168 -73.12 40.39 -53.43
CA GLY A 168 -71.95 39.58 -53.06
C GLY A 168 -71.61 38.48 -54.05
N TYR A 169 -70.96 38.85 -55.15
CA TYR A 169 -70.35 37.90 -56.10
C TYR A 169 -69.39 36.93 -55.39
N ASN A 170 -69.29 35.69 -55.87
CA ASN A 170 -68.37 34.68 -55.35
C ASN A 170 -67.77 33.86 -56.50
N ILE A 171 -66.44 33.77 -56.53
CA ILE A 171 -65.74 32.97 -57.52
C ILE A 171 -65.57 31.54 -56.99
N ALA A 172 -66.07 30.56 -57.74
CA ALA A 172 -65.76 29.15 -57.51
C ALA A 172 -64.37 28.80 -58.08
N VAL A 173 -63.61 27.99 -57.35
CA VAL A 173 -62.26 27.55 -57.74
C VAL A 173 -62.21 26.03 -57.69
N CYS A 174 -62.42 25.41 -58.85
CA CYS A 174 -62.44 23.96 -59.02
C CYS A 174 -61.02 23.47 -59.31
N ASN A 175 -60.53 22.47 -58.56
CA ASN A 175 -59.19 21.89 -58.69
C ASN A 175 -58.03 22.92 -58.70
N GLY A 176 -58.22 24.06 -58.02
CA GLY A 176 -57.27 25.18 -57.99
C GLY A 176 -57.26 26.09 -59.21
N THR A 177 -58.15 25.89 -60.19
CA THR A 177 -58.39 26.80 -61.32
C THR A 177 -59.68 27.61 -61.16
N ILE A 178 -59.62 28.89 -61.49
CA ILE A 178 -60.74 29.83 -61.59
C ILE A 178 -61.32 29.76 -63.00
N ASP A 179 -62.65 29.64 -63.14
CA ASP A 179 -63.27 29.82 -64.45
C ASP A 179 -63.39 31.32 -64.77
N GLN A 180 -62.67 31.77 -65.80
CA GLN A 180 -62.69 33.16 -66.27
C GLN A 180 -63.95 33.50 -67.09
N LYS A 181 -64.79 32.51 -67.40
CA LYS A 181 -66.08 32.65 -68.11
C LYS A 181 -67.28 32.71 -67.17
N ASP A 182 -67.08 32.49 -65.86
CA ASP A 182 -68.11 32.59 -64.84
C ASP A 182 -68.74 34.01 -64.87
N PRO A 183 -70.08 34.16 -64.98
CA PRO A 183 -70.72 35.47 -64.96
C PRO A 183 -70.41 36.29 -63.70
N ASP A 184 -70.20 35.66 -62.54
CA ASP A 184 -69.80 36.34 -61.30
C ASP A 184 -68.34 36.85 -61.38
N PHE A 185 -67.44 36.13 -62.07
CA PHE A 185 -66.08 36.59 -62.35
C PHE A 185 -66.07 37.77 -63.34
N VAL A 186 -66.86 37.69 -64.42
CA VAL A 186 -66.96 38.75 -65.42
C VAL A 186 -67.58 40.03 -64.83
N ALA A 187 -68.65 39.90 -64.04
CA ALA A 187 -69.27 41.03 -63.34
C ALA A 187 -68.33 41.66 -62.29
N PHE A 188 -67.57 40.84 -61.55
CA PHE A 188 -66.55 41.34 -60.63
C PHE A 188 -65.42 42.09 -61.36
N LYS A 189 -64.95 41.56 -62.51
CA LYS A 189 -63.94 42.20 -63.37
C LYS A 189 -64.39 43.55 -63.93
N GLN A 190 -65.64 43.67 -64.36
CA GLN A 190 -66.21 44.94 -64.81
C GLN A 190 -66.31 45.97 -63.67
N ARG A 191 -66.65 45.51 -62.45
CA ARG A 191 -66.87 46.37 -61.28
C ARG A 191 -65.58 46.91 -60.65
N TYR A 192 -64.47 46.18 -60.71
CA TYR A 192 -63.18 46.53 -60.10
C TYR A 192 -62.08 46.76 -61.13
N CYS A 193 -62.44 47.26 -62.32
CA CYS A 193 -61.53 47.44 -63.46
C CYS A 193 -60.29 48.30 -63.14
N LEU A 194 -60.42 49.33 -62.30
CA LEU A 194 -59.34 50.24 -61.91
C LEU A 194 -58.31 49.60 -60.95
N SER A 195 -58.70 48.61 -60.14
CA SER A 195 -57.83 47.90 -59.20
C SER A 195 -57.54 46.44 -59.63
N TRP A 196 -57.85 46.11 -60.89
CA TRP A 196 -57.84 44.73 -61.37
C TRP A 196 -56.46 44.07 -61.36
N GLY A 197 -55.37 44.85 -61.50
CA GLY A 197 -53.99 44.32 -61.47
C GLY A 197 -53.65 43.58 -60.17
N ASN A 198 -53.85 44.24 -59.03
CA ASN A 198 -53.58 43.67 -57.70
C ASN A 198 -54.49 42.45 -57.43
N ILE A 199 -55.75 42.53 -57.88
CA ILE A 199 -56.73 41.44 -57.76
C ILE A 199 -56.27 40.22 -58.58
N VAL A 200 -55.82 40.40 -59.83
CA VAL A 200 -55.28 39.30 -60.66
C VAL A 200 -54.04 38.69 -60.02
N PHE A 201 -53.07 39.50 -59.58
CA PHE A 201 -51.85 39.01 -58.94
C PHE A 201 -52.12 38.18 -57.67
N PHE A 202 -53.10 38.60 -56.86
CA PHE A 202 -53.55 37.84 -55.69
C PHE A 202 -54.29 36.55 -56.08
N LEU A 203 -55.10 36.58 -57.15
CA LEU A 203 -55.80 35.40 -57.68
C LEU A 203 -54.82 34.38 -58.29
N GLU A 204 -53.78 34.80 -59.00
CA GLU A 204 -52.71 33.93 -59.51
C GLU A 204 -51.96 33.24 -58.37
N HIS A 205 -51.62 33.96 -57.30
CA HIS A 205 -51.05 33.37 -56.09
C HIS A 205 -52.01 32.43 -55.36
N THR A 206 -53.31 32.72 -55.39
CA THR A 206 -54.35 31.86 -54.83
C THR A 206 -54.49 30.57 -55.64
N GLU A 207 -54.59 30.64 -56.96
CA GLU A 207 -54.55 29.46 -57.84
C GLU A 207 -53.29 28.65 -57.61
N LYS A 208 -52.11 29.29 -57.61
CA LYS A 208 -50.83 28.62 -57.39
C LYS A 208 -50.80 27.85 -56.08
N LEU A 209 -51.29 28.43 -54.98
CA LEU A 209 -51.36 27.75 -53.68
C LEU A 209 -52.37 26.58 -53.70
N LEU A 210 -53.52 26.73 -54.35
CA LEU A 210 -54.55 25.69 -54.43
C LEU A 210 -54.13 24.53 -55.34
N LYS A 211 -53.45 24.82 -56.46
CA LYS A 211 -52.82 23.85 -57.38
C LYS A 211 -51.65 23.12 -56.70
N ASP A 212 -50.78 23.83 -55.99
CA ASP A 212 -49.67 23.28 -55.19
C ASP A 212 -50.14 22.19 -54.22
N TYR A 213 -51.32 22.35 -53.63
CA TYR A 213 -51.89 21.46 -52.61
C TYR A 213 -53.07 20.61 -53.10
N ALA A 214 -53.35 20.56 -54.40
CA ALA A 214 -54.47 19.81 -54.99
C ALA A 214 -55.81 20.01 -54.24
N VAL A 215 -56.20 21.27 -54.02
CA VAL A 215 -57.47 21.60 -53.36
C VAL A 215 -58.62 21.47 -54.38
N PRO A 216 -59.59 20.57 -54.17
CA PRO A 216 -60.59 20.24 -55.19
C PRO A 216 -61.68 21.31 -55.36
N MET A 217 -62.00 22.06 -54.29
CA MET A 217 -63.01 23.11 -54.31
C MET A 217 -62.68 24.20 -53.27
N ALA A 218 -62.54 25.43 -53.72
CA ALA A 218 -62.50 26.62 -52.88
C ALA A 218 -63.50 27.68 -53.38
N THR A 219 -64.00 28.52 -52.48
CA THR A 219 -64.94 29.60 -52.84
C THR A 219 -64.42 30.93 -52.31
N ILE A 220 -64.13 31.86 -53.22
CA ILE A 220 -63.54 33.16 -52.94
C ILE A 220 -64.67 34.18 -52.71
N ASN A 221 -64.61 34.94 -51.61
CA ASN A 221 -65.52 36.05 -51.36
C ASN A 221 -64.98 37.31 -52.05
N CYS A 222 -65.64 37.75 -53.13
CA CYS A 222 -65.12 38.82 -53.97
C CYS A 222 -65.08 40.20 -53.27
N LYS A 223 -65.92 40.44 -52.25
CA LYS A 223 -65.84 41.65 -51.41
C LYS A 223 -64.57 41.66 -50.57
N LYS A 224 -64.34 40.58 -49.81
CA LYS A 224 -63.09 40.40 -49.04
C LYS A 224 -61.85 40.39 -49.91
N LEU A 225 -61.92 39.82 -51.12
CA LEU A 225 -60.82 39.84 -52.07
C LEU A 225 -60.45 41.28 -52.46
N ALA A 226 -61.44 42.11 -52.80
CA ALA A 226 -61.20 43.52 -53.11
C ALA A 226 -60.67 44.30 -51.90
N GLU A 227 -61.27 44.12 -50.71
CA GLU A 227 -60.80 44.71 -49.44
C GLU A 227 -59.34 44.35 -49.13
N VAL A 228 -58.98 43.06 -49.25
CA VAL A 228 -57.62 42.57 -48.97
C VAL A 228 -56.63 43.01 -50.06
N ALA A 229 -56.96 42.84 -51.34
CA ALA A 229 -56.08 43.22 -52.46
C ALA A 229 -55.88 44.74 -52.61
N SER A 230 -56.75 45.56 -52.02
CA SER A 230 -56.56 47.03 -51.96
C SER A 230 -55.41 47.44 -51.02
N ASN A 231 -54.99 46.57 -50.10
CA ASN A 231 -53.93 46.83 -49.13
C ASN A 231 -52.55 46.30 -49.57
N PHE A 232 -52.46 45.62 -50.72
CA PHE A 232 -51.20 45.11 -51.27
C PHE A 232 -50.62 46.09 -52.30
N GLU A 233 -49.36 46.47 -52.13
CA GLU A 233 -48.56 47.07 -53.20
C GLU A 233 -48.08 45.99 -54.20
N LEU A 234 -47.78 46.40 -55.43
CA LEU A 234 -47.57 45.54 -56.62
C LEU A 234 -46.31 44.63 -56.60
N ASN A 235 -45.72 44.38 -55.43
CA ASN A 235 -44.58 43.47 -55.25
C ASN A 235 -44.68 42.54 -54.02
N GLU A 236 -45.68 42.68 -53.14
CA GLU A 236 -45.80 41.81 -51.96
C GLU A 236 -46.59 40.53 -52.26
N ASN A 237 -45.92 39.38 -52.18
CA ASN A 237 -46.55 38.07 -52.38
C ASN A 237 -47.48 37.74 -51.19
N PRO A 238 -48.79 37.51 -51.39
CA PRO A 238 -49.73 37.27 -50.29
C PRO A 238 -49.42 35.96 -49.56
N THR A 239 -49.48 35.97 -48.22
CA THR A 239 -49.18 34.78 -47.43
C THR A 239 -50.32 33.77 -47.48
N LYS A 240 -50.02 32.54 -47.04
CA LYS A 240 -51.03 31.47 -46.92
C LYS A 240 -52.19 31.82 -45.99
N ASN A 241 -51.99 32.72 -45.02
CA ASN A 241 -53.06 33.18 -44.13
C ASN A 241 -53.96 34.20 -44.82
N ASP A 242 -53.39 35.08 -45.63
CA ASP A 242 -54.12 36.14 -46.34
C ASP A 242 -55.00 35.52 -47.43
N ILE A 243 -54.44 34.60 -48.22
CA ILE A 243 -55.17 33.79 -49.21
C ILE A 243 -56.32 33.03 -48.54
N LEU A 244 -56.10 32.44 -47.36
CA LEU A 244 -57.15 31.78 -46.58
C LEU A 244 -58.22 32.75 -46.04
N SER A 245 -57.89 34.00 -45.72
CA SER A 245 -58.81 34.98 -45.12
C SER A 245 -59.98 35.37 -46.03
N VAL A 246 -59.74 35.30 -47.34
CA VAL A 246 -60.67 35.67 -48.42
C VAL A 246 -61.68 34.55 -48.73
N MET A 247 -61.39 33.30 -48.34
CA MET A 247 -62.22 32.14 -48.67
C MET A 247 -63.47 32.02 -47.79
N LYS A 248 -64.62 31.74 -48.39
CA LYS A 248 -65.85 31.35 -47.67
C LYS A 248 -65.70 30.00 -46.97
N ASN A 249 -65.07 29.02 -47.60
CA ASN A 249 -64.83 27.69 -47.05
C ASN A 249 -63.46 27.54 -46.38
N GLN A 250 -62.98 28.60 -45.72
CA GLN A 250 -61.64 28.70 -45.11
C GLN A 250 -61.27 27.49 -44.24
N SER A 251 -62.19 26.99 -43.40
CA SER A 251 -61.94 25.84 -42.52
C SER A 251 -61.57 24.58 -43.29
N VAL A 252 -62.35 24.24 -44.33
CA VAL A 252 -62.15 23.05 -45.17
C VAL A 252 -60.81 23.13 -45.90
N VAL A 253 -60.51 24.27 -46.54
CA VAL A 253 -59.24 24.47 -47.26
C VAL A 253 -58.06 24.44 -46.28
N LYS A 254 -58.18 25.04 -45.09
CA LYS A 254 -57.12 25.06 -44.07
C LYS A 254 -56.78 23.67 -43.53
N GLU A 255 -57.76 22.78 -43.38
CA GLU A 255 -57.47 21.38 -43.03
C GLU A 255 -56.79 20.62 -44.16
N ILE A 256 -57.21 20.81 -45.42
CA ILE A 256 -56.53 20.21 -46.59
C ILE A 256 -55.06 20.68 -46.65
N LEU A 257 -54.80 21.98 -46.48
CA LEU A 257 -53.43 22.54 -46.47
C LEU A 257 -52.54 22.00 -45.33
N LYS A 258 -53.14 21.55 -44.21
CA LYS A 258 -52.41 20.92 -43.08
C LYS A 258 -52.12 19.43 -43.28
N GLN A 259 -52.89 18.72 -44.10
CA GLN A 259 -52.81 17.26 -44.18
C GLN A 259 -51.39 16.79 -44.59
N PRO A 260 -50.72 15.93 -43.78
CA PRO A 260 -49.41 15.42 -44.11
C PRO A 260 -49.39 14.74 -45.49
N GLY A 261 -48.48 15.19 -46.35
CA GLY A 261 -48.34 14.69 -47.72
C GLY A 261 -49.22 15.37 -48.77
N GLN A 262 -50.18 16.22 -48.40
CA GLN A 262 -51.08 16.85 -49.38
C GLN A 262 -50.34 17.74 -50.40
N ARG A 263 -49.28 18.46 -49.99
CA ARG A 263 -48.41 19.23 -50.92
C ARG A 263 -47.78 18.36 -52.02
N TYR A 264 -47.63 17.05 -51.81
CA TYR A 264 -47.04 16.15 -52.80
C TYR A 264 -48.08 15.61 -53.81
N LYS A 265 -49.37 15.89 -53.63
CA LYS A 265 -50.44 15.54 -54.59
C LYS A 265 -50.73 16.63 -55.61
N GLY A 266 -50.32 17.87 -55.34
CA GLY A 266 -50.52 19.01 -56.23
C GLY A 266 -49.39 19.22 -57.24
N GLN A 267 -49.43 20.36 -57.92
CA GLN A 267 -48.50 20.68 -59.00
C GLN A 267 -47.04 20.70 -58.50
N GLY A 268 -46.14 20.06 -59.25
CA GLY A 268 -44.74 19.83 -58.85
C GLY A 268 -44.57 18.93 -57.60
N GLY A 269 -45.62 18.20 -57.19
CA GLY A 269 -45.64 17.45 -55.95
C GLY A 269 -44.60 16.32 -55.88
N THR A 270 -44.33 15.68 -57.01
CA THR A 270 -43.28 14.67 -57.22
C THR A 270 -41.88 15.21 -56.97
N GLU A 271 -41.59 16.39 -57.50
CA GLU A 271 -40.31 17.08 -57.42
C GLU A 271 -40.06 17.58 -55.99
N VAL A 272 -41.10 18.17 -55.37
CA VAL A 272 -41.05 18.62 -53.98
C VAL A 272 -40.92 17.43 -53.01
N ALA A 273 -41.57 16.29 -53.30
CA ALA A 273 -41.38 15.04 -52.55
C ALA A 273 -39.96 14.49 -52.71
N ALA A 274 -39.45 14.40 -53.93
CA ALA A 274 -38.09 13.93 -54.22
C ALA A 274 -37.04 14.81 -53.52
N ALA A 275 -37.15 16.14 -53.63
CA ALA A 275 -36.30 17.09 -52.93
C ALA A 275 -36.37 16.93 -51.40
N LYS A 276 -37.57 16.71 -50.83
CA LYS A 276 -37.74 16.48 -49.40
C LYS A 276 -37.12 15.15 -48.93
N ILE A 277 -37.28 14.08 -49.70
CA ILE A 277 -36.68 12.77 -49.44
C ILE A 277 -35.15 12.87 -49.51
N GLN A 278 -34.61 13.44 -50.58
CA GLN A 278 -33.16 13.68 -50.73
C GLN A 278 -32.58 14.54 -49.60
N ALA A 279 -33.23 15.64 -49.22
CA ALA A 279 -32.79 16.50 -48.11
C ALA A 279 -32.82 15.77 -46.76
N THR A 280 -33.84 14.93 -46.54
CA THR A 280 -33.96 14.13 -45.31
C THR A 280 -32.88 13.04 -45.26
N TRP A 281 -32.59 12.38 -46.38
CA TRP A 281 -31.52 11.39 -46.50
C TRP A 281 -30.13 12.00 -46.33
N ARG A 282 -29.83 13.12 -47.02
CA ARG A 282 -28.58 13.88 -46.85
C ARG A 282 -28.39 14.32 -45.39
N ARG A 283 -29.44 14.79 -44.72
CA ARG A 283 -29.41 15.12 -43.28
C ARG A 283 -29.13 13.89 -42.40
N TYR A 284 -29.72 12.73 -42.72
CA TYR A 284 -29.45 11.49 -42.00
C TYR A 284 -28.00 11.05 -42.16
N GLN A 285 -27.47 11.01 -43.39
CA GLN A 285 -26.07 10.67 -43.66
C GLN A 285 -25.10 11.62 -42.94
N ALA A 286 -25.30 12.93 -43.05
CA ALA A 286 -24.48 13.93 -42.37
C ALA A 286 -24.53 13.79 -40.84
N ARG A 287 -25.71 13.53 -40.26
CA ARG A 287 -25.86 13.28 -38.81
C ARG A 287 -25.15 11.99 -38.38
N ALA A 288 -25.25 10.92 -39.16
CA ALA A 288 -24.57 9.65 -38.88
C ALA A 288 -23.05 9.80 -38.92
N ALA A 289 -22.52 10.51 -39.93
CA ALA A 289 -21.11 10.85 -40.03
C ALA A 289 -20.63 11.71 -38.84
N TYR A 290 -21.38 12.76 -38.47
CA TYR A 290 -21.06 13.60 -37.30
C TYR A 290 -21.06 12.84 -35.98
N VAL A 291 -22.03 11.93 -35.77
CA VAL A 291 -22.07 11.07 -34.57
C VAL A 291 -20.88 10.10 -34.54
N ARG A 292 -20.48 9.54 -35.68
CA ARG A 292 -19.26 8.72 -35.80
C ARG A 292 -18.01 9.54 -35.48
N PHE A 293 -17.88 10.74 -36.05
CA PHE A 293 -16.78 11.67 -35.79
C PHE A 293 -16.68 12.06 -34.30
N ARG A 294 -17.78 12.46 -33.66
CA ARG A 294 -17.80 12.81 -32.22
C ARG A 294 -17.40 11.62 -31.33
N ARG A 295 -17.83 10.39 -31.67
CA ARG A 295 -17.37 9.17 -30.98
C ARG A 295 -15.87 8.94 -31.15
N GLN A 296 -15.33 9.12 -32.36
CA GLN A 296 -13.90 8.98 -32.64
C GLN A 296 -13.07 10.08 -31.94
N GLN A 297 -13.54 11.32 -31.95
CA GLN A 297 -12.91 12.45 -31.26
C GLN A 297 -12.84 12.20 -29.74
N TRP A 298 -13.94 11.78 -29.13
CA TRP A 298 -13.99 11.42 -27.71
C TRP A 298 -13.05 10.26 -27.38
N ALA A 299 -13.08 9.18 -28.17
CA ALA A 299 -12.17 8.05 -28.02
C ALA A 299 -10.69 8.45 -28.14
N SER A 300 -10.33 9.33 -29.10
CA SER A 300 -8.96 9.84 -29.21
C SER A 300 -8.54 10.67 -28.01
N GLY A 301 -9.46 11.43 -27.40
CA GLY A 301 -9.19 12.19 -26.17
C GLY A 301 -8.91 11.27 -24.99
N VAL A 302 -9.75 10.24 -24.79
CA VAL A 302 -9.54 9.22 -23.74
C VAL A 302 -8.21 8.50 -23.94
N ILE A 303 -7.93 8.00 -25.15
CA ILE A 303 -6.67 7.31 -25.47
C ILE A 303 -5.46 8.22 -25.26
N ALA A 304 -5.52 9.48 -25.69
CA ALA A 304 -4.42 10.43 -25.51
C ALA A 304 -4.15 10.74 -24.03
N ILE A 305 -5.19 10.95 -23.21
CA ILE A 305 -5.05 11.20 -21.77
C ILE A 305 -4.48 9.96 -21.07
N SER A 306 -5.02 8.76 -21.35
CA SER A 306 -4.49 7.50 -20.81
C SER A 306 -3.02 7.26 -21.20
N TRP A 307 -2.66 7.55 -22.44
CA TRP A 307 -1.27 7.45 -22.92
C TRP A 307 -0.34 8.46 -22.25
N LEU A 308 -0.76 9.72 -22.09
CA LEU A 308 0.02 10.76 -21.41
C LEU A 308 0.24 10.41 -19.93
N LEU A 309 -0.79 9.92 -19.23
CA LEU A 309 -0.67 9.45 -17.85
C LEU A 309 0.25 8.23 -17.74
N HIS A 310 0.16 7.28 -18.66
CA HIS A 310 1.05 6.12 -18.72
C HIS A 310 2.51 6.54 -18.97
N ALA A 311 2.76 7.40 -19.96
CA ALA A 311 4.10 7.90 -20.29
C ALA A 311 4.71 8.76 -19.17
N HIS A 312 3.88 9.54 -18.46
CA HIS A 312 4.30 10.28 -17.27
C HIS A 312 4.66 9.33 -16.12
N MET A 313 3.80 8.35 -15.81
CA MET A 313 4.08 7.34 -14.78
C MET A 313 5.32 6.50 -15.11
N ALA A 314 5.53 6.12 -16.37
CA ALA A 314 6.73 5.41 -16.81
C ALA A 314 8.00 6.25 -16.61
N ARG A 315 7.95 7.56 -16.93
CA ARG A 315 9.05 8.50 -16.68
C ARG A 315 9.36 8.63 -15.19
N VAL A 316 8.34 8.85 -14.35
CA VAL A 316 8.49 8.96 -12.88
C VAL A 316 9.04 7.66 -12.29
N LYS A 317 8.55 6.48 -12.72
CA LYS A 317 9.11 5.18 -12.29
C LYS A 317 10.60 5.07 -12.64
N LYS A 318 11.00 5.42 -13.86
CA LYS A 318 12.41 5.42 -14.27
C LYS A 318 13.26 6.36 -13.42
N THR A 319 12.85 7.60 -13.19
CA THR A 319 13.59 8.55 -12.35
C THR A 319 13.66 8.12 -10.88
N LEU A 320 12.64 7.43 -10.35
CA LEU A 320 12.70 6.82 -9.02
C LEU A 320 13.66 5.63 -8.95
N GLN A 321 13.75 4.80 -10.00
CA GLN A 321 14.74 3.73 -10.10
C GLN A 321 16.17 4.31 -10.16
N GLU A 322 16.41 5.32 -11.00
CA GLU A 322 17.69 6.03 -11.10
C GLU A 322 18.09 6.70 -9.76
N SER A 323 17.13 7.21 -8.98
CA SER A 323 17.41 7.77 -7.67
C SER A 323 17.76 6.70 -6.64
N ARG A 324 17.00 5.59 -6.58
CA ARG A 324 17.26 4.47 -5.67
C ARG A 324 18.63 3.82 -5.94
N GLN A 325 18.96 3.60 -7.21
CA GLN A 325 20.27 3.09 -7.62
C GLN A 325 21.40 4.00 -7.10
N ARG A 326 21.26 5.32 -7.26
CA ARG A 326 22.22 6.31 -6.73
C ARG A 326 22.32 6.29 -5.21
N HIS A 327 21.20 6.18 -4.49
CA HIS A 327 21.20 6.07 -3.02
C HIS A 327 21.95 4.81 -2.54
N LEU A 328 21.81 3.69 -3.26
CA LEU A 328 22.50 2.43 -2.97
C LEU A 328 24.01 2.50 -3.29
N GLU A 329 24.40 3.08 -4.42
CA GLU A 329 25.80 3.36 -4.77
C GLU A 329 26.48 4.26 -3.74
N ASN A 330 25.81 5.36 -3.38
CA ASN A 330 26.27 6.29 -2.35
C ASN A 330 26.37 5.63 -0.96
N PHE A 331 25.43 4.75 -0.60
CA PHE A 331 25.51 3.93 0.61
C PHE A 331 26.78 3.08 0.63
N TYR A 332 27.09 2.34 -0.45
CA TYR A 332 28.32 1.53 -0.49
C TYR A 332 29.60 2.36 -0.41
N ILE A 333 29.63 3.56 -1.02
CA ILE A 333 30.75 4.49 -0.92
C ILE A 333 30.92 4.97 0.54
N ARG A 334 29.85 5.41 1.20
CA ARG A 334 29.90 5.87 2.60
C ARG A 334 30.16 4.74 3.59
N ALA A 335 29.69 3.51 3.34
CA ALA A 335 29.99 2.34 4.16
C ALA A 335 31.49 1.98 4.10
N LYS A 336 32.11 1.99 2.92
CA LYS A 336 33.57 1.83 2.76
C LYS A 336 34.35 2.91 3.49
N HIS A 337 33.90 4.17 3.41
CA HIS A 337 34.52 5.28 4.15
C HIS A 337 34.39 5.10 5.68
N LEU A 338 33.22 4.67 6.18
CA LEU A 338 33.00 4.37 7.60
C LEU A 338 33.92 3.26 8.07
N ALA A 339 34.01 2.14 7.33
CA ALA A 339 34.91 1.02 7.63
C ALA A 339 36.38 1.46 7.74
N ALA A 340 36.88 2.18 6.73
CA ALA A 340 38.28 2.65 6.70
C ALA A 340 38.63 3.63 7.84
N ASN A 341 37.65 4.41 8.32
CA ASN A 341 37.85 5.38 9.40
C ASN A 341 37.37 4.89 10.77
N TRP A 342 36.82 3.68 10.90
CA TRP A 342 36.04 3.28 12.08
C TRP A 342 36.81 3.40 13.38
N ASN A 343 38.07 2.93 13.41
CA ASN A 343 38.92 3.01 14.59
C ASN A 343 39.14 4.45 15.09
N ARG A 344 39.28 5.41 14.15
CA ARG A 344 39.38 6.86 14.46
C ARG A 344 38.05 7.40 14.96
N ILE A 345 36.97 7.11 14.23
CA ILE A 345 35.62 7.61 14.52
C ILE A 345 35.19 7.16 15.92
N ARG A 346 35.35 5.87 16.24
CA ARG A 346 34.98 5.25 17.52
C ARG A 346 35.69 5.87 18.74
N THR A 347 36.90 6.39 18.59
CA THR A 347 37.63 7.07 19.67
C THR A 347 37.46 8.59 19.70
N SER A 348 36.88 9.17 18.65
CA SER A 348 36.68 10.64 18.52
C SER A 348 35.27 11.08 18.91
N ARG A 349 35.09 12.38 19.21
CA ARG A 349 33.76 12.95 19.44
C ARG A 349 32.91 12.83 18.17
N ARG A 350 31.75 12.21 18.30
CA ARG A 350 30.87 11.82 17.18
C ARG A 350 29.39 11.98 17.54
N THR A 351 28.55 12.16 16.53
CA THR A 351 27.08 12.24 16.70
C THR A 351 26.38 11.02 16.15
N ILE A 352 25.66 10.29 17.00
CA ILE A 352 24.86 9.12 16.61
C ILE A 352 23.41 9.57 16.35
N ILE A 353 22.90 9.26 15.16
CA ILE A 353 21.52 9.58 14.76
C ILE A 353 20.69 8.30 14.82
N HIS A 354 19.91 8.11 15.87
CA HIS A 354 19.01 6.95 15.97
C HIS A 354 17.71 7.26 15.22
N ILE A 355 17.39 6.41 14.25
CA ILE A 355 16.12 6.43 13.52
C ILE A 355 15.46 5.07 13.78
N PRO A 356 14.63 4.90 14.82
CA PRO A 356 13.91 3.65 15.13
C PRO A 356 12.75 3.40 14.15
N SER A 357 13.06 3.38 12.86
CA SER A 357 12.12 3.15 11.76
C SER A 357 11.72 1.68 11.71
N LEU A 358 10.42 1.38 11.65
CA LEU A 358 9.93 0.04 11.34
C LEU A 358 9.72 -0.07 9.83
N GLY A 359 10.82 -0.33 9.13
CA GLY A 359 10.96 -0.33 7.66
C GLY A 359 10.21 -1.41 6.87
N TYR A 360 9.26 -2.13 7.48
CA TYR A 360 8.53 -3.23 6.84
C TYR A 360 7.77 -2.83 5.57
N SER A 361 7.29 -3.82 4.82
CA SER A 361 6.42 -3.59 3.66
C SER A 361 5.11 -2.88 4.06
N GLN A 362 4.43 -2.25 3.10
CA GLN A 362 3.20 -1.51 3.38
C GLN A 362 2.09 -2.41 3.96
N CYS A 363 1.90 -3.61 3.40
CA CYS A 363 0.86 -4.53 3.86
C CYS A 363 1.09 -5.05 5.30
N ILE A 364 2.34 -5.14 5.76
CA ILE A 364 2.64 -5.46 7.17
C ILE A 364 2.30 -4.24 8.04
N ARG A 365 2.79 -3.05 7.67
CA ARG A 365 2.58 -1.80 8.43
C ARG A 365 1.12 -1.40 8.59
N GLU A 366 0.26 -1.73 7.62
CA GLU A 366 -1.19 -1.51 7.70
C GLU A 366 -1.90 -2.41 8.76
N HIS A 367 -1.23 -3.45 9.26
CA HIS A 367 -1.74 -4.34 10.32
C HIS A 367 -1.02 -4.15 11.67
N ILE A 368 0.02 -3.31 11.78
CA ILE A 368 0.69 -3.02 13.04
C ILE A 368 -0.14 -1.99 13.84
N PRO A 369 -0.72 -2.35 15.00
CA PRO A 369 -1.46 -1.41 15.81
C PRO A 369 -0.54 -0.33 16.39
N ASP A 370 -0.98 0.92 16.31
CA ASP A 370 -0.25 2.08 16.83
C ASP A 370 1.23 2.12 16.35
N LEU A 371 1.46 1.96 15.04
CA LEU A 371 2.80 1.92 14.42
C LEU A 371 3.76 3.04 14.88
N ALA A 372 3.23 4.25 15.12
CA ALA A 372 4.01 5.36 15.66
C ALA A 372 4.54 5.05 17.08
N LEU A 373 3.73 4.43 17.94
CA LEU A 373 4.12 4.00 19.29
C LEU A 373 5.12 2.85 19.25
N GLN A 374 4.95 1.88 18.34
CA GLN A 374 5.93 0.79 18.16
C GLN A 374 7.32 1.31 17.76
N GLN A 375 7.38 2.36 16.92
CA GLN A 375 8.62 3.05 16.57
C GLN A 375 9.23 3.88 17.72
N ASN A 376 8.55 4.03 18.86
CA ASN A 376 9.00 4.83 19.99
C ASN A 376 9.37 4.02 21.25
N LEU A 377 9.18 2.69 21.26
CA LEU A 377 9.45 1.85 22.43
C LEU A 377 10.95 1.81 22.81
N GLN A 378 11.82 2.01 21.81
CA GLN A 378 13.28 1.93 21.94
C GLN A 378 13.93 3.23 22.46
N MET A 379 13.27 3.97 23.36
CA MET A 379 13.78 5.21 23.97
C MET A 379 15.12 5.02 24.69
N GLY A 380 15.42 3.80 25.17
CA GLY A 380 16.71 3.45 25.79
C GLY A 380 17.95 3.67 24.90
N ARG A 381 17.78 3.80 23.58
CA ARG A 381 18.82 4.26 22.62
C ARG A 381 19.43 5.63 23.00
N LEU A 382 18.74 6.45 23.79
CA LEU A 382 19.31 7.70 24.31
C LEU A 382 20.56 7.49 25.18
N CYS A 383 20.72 6.30 25.74
CA CYS A 383 21.79 5.95 26.67
C CYS A 383 23.16 5.74 26.00
N ASP A 384 23.26 5.77 24.65
CA ASP A 384 24.55 5.78 23.94
C ASP A 384 25.47 6.95 24.37
N ILE A 385 24.93 8.00 25.01
CA ILE A 385 25.71 9.07 25.67
C ILE A 385 26.54 8.59 26.90
N LEU A 386 26.44 7.31 27.30
CA LEU A 386 27.31 6.68 28.30
C LEU A 386 28.80 6.88 27.97
N ASP A 387 29.15 6.75 26.68
CA ASP A 387 30.44 7.18 26.13
C ASP A 387 30.48 8.72 26.08
N ALA A 388 31.40 9.32 26.81
CA ALA A 388 31.59 10.78 26.90
C ALA A 388 31.84 11.45 25.53
N ASN A 389 32.29 10.70 24.51
CA ASN A 389 32.53 11.20 23.16
C ASN A 389 31.28 11.17 22.26
N VAL A 390 30.16 10.61 22.72
CA VAL A 390 28.91 10.56 21.94
C VAL A 390 28.03 11.77 22.22
N ASP A 391 27.54 12.38 21.14
CA ASP A 391 26.32 13.19 21.15
C ASP A 391 25.18 12.38 20.48
N VAL A 392 23.96 12.38 21.03
CA VAL A 392 22.81 11.62 20.47
C VAL A 392 21.78 12.55 19.81
N ILE A 393 21.34 12.19 18.60
CA ILE A 393 20.11 12.70 18.00
C ILE A 393 19.12 11.54 17.88
N TYR A 394 18.01 11.61 18.63
CA TYR A 394 16.93 10.62 18.54
C TYR A 394 15.78 11.20 17.73
N ILE A 395 15.37 10.49 16.68
CA ILE A 395 14.19 10.86 15.89
C ILE A 395 12.96 10.22 16.52
N CYS A 396 12.00 11.04 16.96
CA CYS A 396 10.79 10.60 17.65
C CYS A 396 9.55 10.72 16.73
N PRO A 397 8.66 9.71 16.67
CA PRO A 397 7.39 9.79 15.95
C PRO A 397 6.30 10.64 16.64
N PHE A 398 6.60 11.27 17.79
CA PHE A 398 5.70 12.16 18.52
C PHE A 398 6.39 13.47 18.92
N HIS A 399 5.58 14.49 19.21
CA HIS A 399 6.04 15.68 19.94
C HIS A 399 5.93 15.37 21.44
N LEU A 400 7.05 15.23 22.14
CA LEU A 400 7.05 14.94 23.58
C LEU A 400 6.52 16.13 24.38
N SER A 401 5.67 15.86 25.36
CA SER A 401 5.25 16.81 26.39
C SER A 401 6.43 17.26 27.27
N GLU A 402 6.30 18.45 27.87
CA GLU A 402 7.32 19.02 28.76
C GLU A 402 7.60 18.11 29.98
N GLU A 403 6.58 17.40 30.47
CA GLU A 403 6.69 16.41 31.54
C GLU A 403 7.65 15.27 31.15
N LEU A 404 7.51 14.70 29.95
CA LEU A 404 8.41 13.64 29.46
C LEU A 404 9.80 14.16 29.10
N LEU A 405 9.92 15.39 28.56
CA LEU A 405 11.22 16.01 28.32
C LEU A 405 11.99 16.24 29.64
N GLN A 406 11.31 16.72 30.69
CA GLN A 406 11.89 16.84 32.03
C GLN A 406 12.24 15.48 32.63
N TYR A 407 11.42 14.45 32.39
CA TYR A 407 11.70 13.08 32.84
C TYR A 407 12.99 12.54 32.22
N TYR A 408 13.12 12.57 30.89
CA TYR A 408 14.32 12.08 30.21
C TYR A 408 15.56 12.95 30.47
N ASN A 409 15.42 14.27 30.61
CA ASN A 409 16.52 15.14 31.08
C ASN A 409 17.06 14.67 32.43
N LYS A 410 16.17 14.40 33.41
CA LYS A 410 16.57 13.92 34.74
C LYS A 410 17.18 12.52 34.68
N LEU A 411 16.51 11.56 34.03
CA LEU A 411 16.96 10.18 33.88
C LEU A 411 18.38 10.09 33.30
N LEU A 412 18.68 10.90 32.29
CA LEU A 412 20.00 10.95 31.67
C LEU A 412 21.01 11.71 32.55
N GLY A 413 20.59 12.78 33.24
CA GLY A 413 21.43 13.53 34.18
C GLY A 413 21.92 12.74 35.40
N LEU A 414 21.28 11.59 35.71
CA LEU A 414 21.68 10.69 36.81
C LEU A 414 23.11 10.13 36.68
N GLN A 415 23.74 10.10 35.51
CA GLN A 415 25.02 9.41 35.29
C GLN A 415 26.13 9.84 36.30
N ALA A 416 26.19 11.12 36.64
CA ALA A 416 27.16 11.63 37.61
C ALA A 416 26.80 11.22 39.06
N ALA A 417 25.52 11.33 39.45
CA ALA A 417 25.02 10.85 40.73
C ALA A 417 25.16 9.32 40.93
N VAL A 418 25.01 8.52 39.87
CA VAL A 418 25.26 7.05 39.87
C VAL A 418 26.75 6.72 40.09
N ARG A 419 27.66 7.63 39.72
CA ARG A 419 29.10 7.47 39.94
C ARG A 419 29.54 7.93 41.33
N SER A 420 28.95 8.99 41.87
CA SER A 420 29.30 9.52 43.20
C SER A 420 28.50 8.90 44.36
N GLY A 421 27.34 8.29 44.09
CA GLY A 421 26.39 7.84 45.11
C GLY A 421 25.57 8.98 45.75
N ASN A 422 25.67 10.20 45.21
CA ASN A 422 25.05 11.41 45.75
C ASN A 422 24.05 12.03 44.75
N PRO A 423 22.74 12.11 45.08
CA PRO A 423 21.71 12.66 44.19
C PRO A 423 21.93 14.13 43.75
N GLU A 424 22.65 14.94 44.52
CA GLU A 424 22.88 16.35 44.19
C GLU A 424 23.85 16.54 43.01
N ASP A 425 24.64 15.53 42.64
CA ASP A 425 25.62 15.61 41.55
C ASP A 425 25.00 15.41 40.14
N MET A 426 23.67 15.55 39.98
CA MET A 426 23.00 15.41 38.67
C MET A 426 23.48 16.48 37.68
N GLY A 427 23.99 16.03 36.53
CA GLY A 427 24.46 16.91 35.46
C GLY A 427 23.38 17.27 34.45
N ASP A 428 23.35 18.51 33.95
CA ASP A 428 22.53 18.85 32.78
C ASP A 428 23.20 18.32 31.50
N LEU A 429 22.56 17.34 30.86
CA LEU A 429 23.02 16.73 29.61
C LEU A 429 22.25 17.21 28.37
N GLN A 430 21.42 18.25 28.49
CA GLN A 430 20.59 18.77 27.37
C GLN A 430 21.38 19.09 26.10
N ASP A 431 22.67 19.42 26.16
CA ASP A 431 23.50 19.67 24.97
C ASP A 431 24.21 18.43 24.40
N ARG A 432 24.18 17.29 25.11
CA ARG A 432 24.69 16.00 24.62
C ARG A 432 23.63 15.16 23.90
N PHE A 433 22.34 15.37 24.16
CA PHE A 433 21.27 14.69 23.42
C PHE A 433 20.20 15.66 22.92
N LYS A 434 19.61 15.42 21.74
CA LYS A 434 18.49 16.20 21.19
C LYS A 434 17.44 15.26 20.59
N ILE A 435 16.22 15.31 21.12
CA ILE A 435 15.06 14.58 20.57
C ILE A 435 14.38 15.45 19.50
N LEU A 436 14.10 14.89 18.32
CA LEU A 436 13.57 15.63 17.16
C LEU A 436 12.37 14.93 16.52
N THR A 437 11.27 15.67 16.34
CA THR A 437 10.05 15.19 15.69
C THR A 437 9.99 15.62 14.21
N PRO A 438 9.85 14.70 13.24
CA PRO A 438 9.63 15.03 11.82
C PRO A 438 8.32 15.81 11.56
N GLU A 439 8.38 17.02 10.99
CA GLU A 439 7.17 17.85 10.82
C GLU A 439 6.10 17.25 9.88
N ALA A 440 6.49 16.30 9.03
CA ALA A 440 5.57 15.61 8.11
C ALA A 440 4.59 14.65 8.79
N ILE A 441 4.79 14.29 10.07
CA ILE A 441 3.85 13.46 10.85
C ILE A 441 2.45 14.08 10.84
N ASN A 442 2.37 15.40 11.04
CA ASN A 442 1.12 16.16 11.02
C ASN A 442 0.51 16.28 9.60
N SER A 443 1.22 15.88 8.55
CA SER A 443 0.77 15.97 7.15
C SER A 443 0.17 14.66 6.61
N PHE A 444 0.42 13.53 7.28
CA PHE A 444 0.02 12.20 6.81
C PHE A 444 -0.65 11.32 7.90
N PRO A 445 -1.59 11.84 8.72
CA PRO A 445 -2.08 11.17 9.92
C PRO A 445 -2.81 9.83 9.66
N SER A 446 -3.37 9.64 8.46
CA SER A 446 -4.04 8.39 8.05
C SER A 446 -3.10 7.35 7.44
N HIS A 447 -1.83 7.68 7.18
CA HIS A 447 -0.90 6.80 6.49
C HIS A 447 0.09 6.15 7.47
N HIS A 448 0.16 4.82 7.44
CA HIS A 448 1.05 4.01 8.26
C HIS A 448 2.51 4.05 7.72
N MET A 449 3.10 5.26 7.64
CA MET A 449 4.46 5.49 7.15
C MET A 449 5.51 5.12 8.20
N CYS A 450 6.63 4.53 7.77
CA CYS A 450 7.78 4.35 8.65
C CYS A 450 8.51 5.68 8.88
N LEU A 451 9.23 5.76 10.00
CA LEU A 451 9.85 7.00 10.49
C LEU A 451 10.90 7.57 9.52
N ALA A 452 11.61 6.71 8.79
CA ALA A 452 12.52 7.13 7.72
C ALA A 452 11.79 7.89 6.60
N THR A 453 10.62 7.40 6.17
CA THR A 453 9.78 8.08 5.16
C THR A 453 9.24 9.41 5.69
N GLN A 454 8.80 9.46 6.96
CA GLN A 454 8.35 10.70 7.60
C GLN A 454 9.48 11.74 7.68
N LEU A 455 10.69 11.34 8.07
CA LEU A 455 11.87 12.21 8.14
C LEU A 455 12.33 12.69 6.75
N LYS A 456 12.31 11.81 5.74
CA LYS A 456 12.57 12.17 4.33
C LYS A 456 11.64 13.28 3.82
N TYR A 457 10.37 13.29 4.23
CA TYR A 457 9.41 14.34 3.88
C TYR A 457 9.44 15.55 4.83
N SER A 458 10.38 15.61 5.78
CA SER A 458 10.50 16.66 6.80
C SER A 458 11.74 17.55 6.60
N PRO A 459 11.74 18.45 5.60
CA PRO A 459 12.91 19.26 5.24
C PRO A 459 13.39 20.23 6.34
N LYS A 460 12.52 20.69 7.25
CA LYS A 460 12.93 21.52 8.40
C LYS A 460 13.69 20.68 9.41
N THR A 461 13.19 19.48 9.75
CA THR A 461 13.91 18.55 10.65
C THR A 461 15.23 18.08 10.04
N ILE A 462 15.27 17.74 8.74
CA ILE A 462 16.53 17.46 8.01
C ILE A 462 17.51 18.65 8.10
N LYS A 463 17.03 19.89 7.90
CA LYS A 463 17.88 21.10 8.04
C LYS A 463 18.38 21.29 9.48
N LYS A 464 17.56 21.00 10.49
CA LYS A 464 17.97 21.06 11.91
C LYS A 464 19.06 20.03 12.23
N ILE A 465 18.91 18.78 11.78
CA ILE A 465 19.94 17.74 11.92
C ILE A 465 21.26 18.19 11.27
N LYS A 466 21.22 18.70 10.03
CA LYS A 466 22.41 19.24 9.32
C LYS A 466 23.15 20.35 10.07
N ILE A 467 22.44 21.15 10.86
CA ILE A 467 23.06 22.20 11.68
C ILE A 467 23.75 21.58 12.90
N LEU A 468 23.12 20.60 13.55
CA LEU A 468 23.67 19.92 14.73
C LEU A 468 24.92 19.09 14.43
N ILE A 469 24.94 18.36 13.30
CA ILE A 469 26.10 17.53 12.89
C ILE A 469 27.20 18.31 12.14
N ARG A 470 27.08 19.64 12.03
CA ARG A 470 28.02 20.44 11.23
C ARG A 470 29.43 20.36 11.82
N SER A 471 30.38 19.93 11.00
CA SER A 471 31.79 19.74 11.37
C SER A 471 32.03 18.70 12.49
N ARG A 472 31.14 17.70 12.64
CA ARG A 472 31.35 16.53 13.50
C ARG A 472 31.30 15.25 12.65
N ASP A 473 32.03 14.20 13.04
CA ASP A 473 31.79 12.85 12.52
C ASP A 473 30.39 12.40 12.97
N ALA A 474 29.58 11.86 12.07
CA ALA A 474 28.22 11.41 12.39
C ALA A 474 27.78 10.20 11.55
N TYR A 475 26.93 9.35 12.12
CA TYR A 475 26.36 8.19 11.43
C TYR A 475 24.95 7.85 11.94
N ILE A 476 24.18 7.13 11.13
CA ILE A 476 22.82 6.68 11.45
C ILE A 476 22.84 5.27 12.04
N ILE A 477 22.06 5.02 13.10
CA ILE A 477 21.65 3.68 13.55
C ILE A 477 20.14 3.55 13.30
N GLY A 478 19.76 2.69 12.36
CA GLY A 478 18.37 2.48 11.96
C GLY A 478 17.55 1.65 12.96
N GLY A 479 16.32 1.31 12.56
CA GLY A 479 15.52 0.23 13.13
C GLY A 479 15.57 -0.98 12.20
N VAL A 480 14.43 -1.40 11.69
CA VAL A 480 14.34 -2.30 10.52
C VAL A 480 14.69 -1.48 9.26
N PRO A 481 15.75 -1.82 8.50
CA PRO A 481 16.20 -1.02 7.36
C PRO A 481 15.15 -0.84 6.27
N HIS A 482 15.06 0.35 5.67
CA HIS A 482 14.17 0.64 4.54
C HIS A 482 14.90 1.44 3.43
N GLN A 483 14.36 1.38 2.22
CA GLN A 483 14.89 2.12 1.06
C GLN A 483 14.91 3.66 1.25
N ASP A 484 14.09 4.20 2.17
CA ASP A 484 14.12 5.63 2.53
C ASP A 484 15.19 5.99 3.57
N ASP A 485 15.76 5.04 4.33
CA ASP A 485 16.93 5.30 5.18
C ASP A 485 18.16 5.66 4.31
N LEU A 486 18.31 4.99 3.16
CA LEU A 486 19.34 5.32 2.17
C LEU A 486 19.15 6.75 1.62
N ALA A 487 17.90 7.15 1.39
CA ALA A 487 17.56 8.50 0.93
C ALA A 487 17.82 9.56 2.02
N VAL A 488 17.50 9.27 3.29
CA VAL A 488 17.82 10.15 4.44
C VAL A 488 19.33 10.28 4.63
N ALA A 489 20.07 9.18 4.51
CA ALA A 489 21.53 9.16 4.58
C ALA A 489 22.19 9.97 3.44
N ASP A 490 21.63 9.93 2.23
CA ASP A 490 22.01 10.81 1.12
C ASP A 490 21.67 12.28 1.39
N MET A 491 20.45 12.54 1.89
CA MET A 491 20.01 13.89 2.21
C MET A 491 20.89 14.53 3.29
N LEU A 492 21.30 13.78 4.32
CA LEU A 492 22.19 14.23 5.40
C LEU A 492 23.69 14.16 5.05
N ASN A 493 24.06 13.36 4.05
CA ASN A 493 25.44 12.97 3.69
C ASN A 493 26.21 12.29 4.83
N VAL A 494 25.62 11.27 5.44
CA VAL A 494 26.23 10.45 6.51
C VAL A 494 26.16 8.95 6.18
N PRO A 495 27.10 8.13 6.66
CA PRO A 495 26.99 6.68 6.58
C PRO A 495 25.89 6.14 7.52
N ILE A 496 25.46 4.91 7.28
CA ILE A 496 24.57 4.13 8.15
C ILE A 496 25.39 2.97 8.73
N LEU A 497 25.29 2.73 10.04
CA LEU A 497 25.72 1.50 10.68
C LEU A 497 24.57 0.49 10.62
N GLY A 498 24.47 -0.21 9.49
CA GLY A 498 23.37 -1.13 9.22
C GLY A 498 23.48 -1.81 7.85
N SER A 499 22.67 -2.84 7.65
CA SER A 499 22.66 -3.66 6.43
C SER A 499 21.91 -2.97 5.27
N VAL A 500 22.20 -3.40 4.03
CA VAL A 500 21.41 -3.01 2.86
C VAL A 500 19.97 -3.49 3.05
N PRO A 501 18.92 -2.66 2.80
CA PRO A 501 17.53 -3.05 3.04
C PRO A 501 17.11 -4.36 2.39
N ASP A 502 17.53 -4.60 1.14
CA ASP A 502 17.15 -5.82 0.41
C ASP A 502 17.85 -7.08 0.96
N VAL A 503 19.03 -6.94 1.58
CA VAL A 503 19.74 -8.02 2.31
C VAL A 503 19.08 -8.25 3.67
N ALA A 504 18.69 -7.17 4.37
CA ALA A 504 17.98 -7.22 5.64
C ALA A 504 16.63 -7.94 5.49
N HIS A 505 15.79 -7.49 4.57
CA HIS A 505 14.48 -8.11 4.31
C HIS A 505 14.58 -9.57 3.84
N LEU A 506 15.64 -9.94 3.10
CA LEU A 506 15.85 -11.32 2.68
C LEU A 506 16.15 -12.24 3.87
N TYR A 507 17.12 -11.89 4.72
CA TYR A 507 17.59 -12.77 5.79
C TYR A 507 16.82 -12.65 7.11
N SER A 508 16.09 -11.55 7.36
CA SER A 508 15.06 -11.47 8.40
C SER A 508 13.78 -12.26 8.06
N SER A 509 13.62 -12.74 6.83
CA SER A 509 12.48 -13.60 6.51
C SER A 509 12.67 -14.98 7.14
N LYS A 510 11.59 -15.64 7.58
CA LYS A 510 11.67 -16.93 8.27
C LYS A 510 12.35 -18.02 7.41
N SER A 511 12.12 -18.04 6.11
CA SER A 511 12.85 -18.92 5.18
C SER A 511 14.32 -18.47 4.98
N GLY A 512 14.58 -17.15 5.00
CA GLY A 512 15.93 -16.59 4.90
C GLY A 512 16.84 -16.88 6.10
N SER A 513 16.30 -16.84 7.32
CA SER A 513 17.04 -17.13 8.55
C SER A 513 17.49 -18.60 8.61
N LYS A 514 16.64 -19.55 8.18
CA LYS A 514 17.03 -20.97 8.07
C LYS A 514 18.22 -21.19 7.13
N ARG A 515 18.29 -20.48 5.99
CA ARG A 515 19.45 -20.54 5.08
C ARG A 515 20.75 -19.98 5.70
N ILE A 516 20.66 -19.04 6.65
CA ILE A 516 21.80 -18.59 7.46
C ILE A 516 22.20 -19.68 8.44
N PHE A 517 21.27 -20.27 9.18
CA PHE A 517 21.57 -21.29 10.19
C PHE A 517 22.14 -22.59 9.59
N GLU A 518 21.60 -23.03 8.45
CA GLU A 518 22.14 -24.13 7.65
C GLU A 518 23.59 -23.83 7.18
N SER A 519 23.81 -22.63 6.62
CA SER A 519 25.15 -22.17 6.22
C SER A 519 26.12 -22.13 7.40
N ALA A 520 25.66 -21.73 8.59
CA ALA A 520 26.42 -21.64 9.83
C ALA A 520 26.65 -22.99 10.53
N ARG A 521 25.94 -24.05 10.09
CA ARG A 521 25.90 -25.38 10.72
C ARG A 521 25.62 -25.31 12.22
N VAL A 522 24.62 -24.53 12.60
CA VAL A 522 24.07 -24.51 13.96
C VAL A 522 22.83 -25.41 14.04
N PRO A 523 22.49 -26.01 15.19
CA PRO A 523 21.26 -26.78 15.32
C PRO A 523 20.03 -25.90 15.11
N THR A 524 19.02 -26.43 14.44
CA THR A 524 17.72 -25.79 14.18
C THR A 524 16.61 -26.80 14.42
N PRO A 525 15.36 -26.36 14.69
CA PRO A 525 14.23 -27.29 14.76
C PRO A 525 14.07 -28.01 13.40
N PRO A 526 13.77 -29.32 13.39
CA PRO A 526 13.36 -30.04 12.17
C PRO A 526 12.20 -29.31 11.47
N GLY A 527 12.28 -29.12 10.15
CA GLY A 527 11.35 -28.26 9.45
C GLY A 527 11.60 -28.15 7.95
N GLU A 528 10.73 -27.39 7.27
CA GLU A 528 10.78 -27.14 5.83
C GLU A 528 10.41 -25.69 5.53
N SER A 529 11.02 -25.09 4.51
CA SER A 529 10.96 -23.64 4.21
C SER A 529 10.47 -23.34 2.79
N ASP A 530 10.30 -22.06 2.45
CA ASP A 530 9.83 -21.61 1.13
C ASP A 530 8.52 -22.28 0.69
N ILE A 531 7.55 -22.40 1.59
CA ILE A 531 6.26 -23.06 1.33
C ILE A 531 5.23 -22.05 0.81
N TYR A 532 4.88 -22.17 -0.49
CA TYR A 532 4.00 -21.23 -1.21
C TYR A 532 2.68 -21.84 -1.71
N SER A 533 2.51 -23.18 -1.70
CA SER A 533 1.23 -23.82 -2.03
C SER A 533 0.68 -24.71 -0.90
N LYS A 534 -0.63 -24.95 -0.92
CA LYS A 534 -1.30 -25.83 0.05
C LYS A 534 -0.88 -27.28 -0.14
N GLU A 535 -0.64 -27.67 -1.38
CA GLU A 535 -0.21 -29.00 -1.79
C GLU A 535 1.20 -29.27 -1.27
N GLN A 536 2.11 -28.30 -1.42
CA GLN A 536 3.46 -28.32 -0.84
C GLN A 536 3.39 -28.39 0.69
N MET A 537 2.58 -27.55 1.34
CA MET A 537 2.39 -27.58 2.80
C MET A 537 1.98 -28.97 3.30
N ILE A 538 0.98 -29.59 2.68
CA ILE A 538 0.48 -30.92 3.09
C ILE A 538 1.52 -32.01 2.81
N GLN A 539 2.23 -31.96 1.69
CA GLN A 539 3.28 -32.92 1.34
C GLN A 539 4.48 -32.82 2.30
N SER A 540 5.01 -31.61 2.52
CA SER A 540 6.13 -31.35 3.44
C SER A 540 5.78 -31.73 4.87
N LEU A 541 4.59 -31.34 5.37
CA LEU A 541 4.14 -31.74 6.72
C LEU A 541 3.97 -33.25 6.85
N SER A 542 3.45 -33.93 5.82
CA SER A 542 3.34 -35.39 5.82
C SER A 542 4.70 -36.08 5.96
N GLN A 543 5.71 -35.59 5.22
CA GLN A 543 7.08 -36.10 5.29
C GLN A 543 7.71 -35.84 6.67
N LEU A 544 7.61 -34.60 7.15
CA LEU A 544 8.13 -34.18 8.46
C LEU A 544 7.55 -35.01 9.63
N ILE A 545 6.26 -35.35 9.61
CA ILE A 545 5.61 -36.21 10.61
C ILE A 545 6.12 -37.66 10.55
N VAL A 546 6.39 -38.20 9.36
CA VAL A 546 6.87 -39.58 9.18
C VAL A 546 8.33 -39.74 9.60
N ASP A 547 9.16 -38.72 9.33
CA ASP A 547 10.56 -38.69 9.75
C ASP A 547 10.69 -38.40 11.25
N ASN A 548 9.86 -37.50 11.80
CA ASN A 548 9.94 -37.02 13.18
C ASN A 548 8.68 -37.39 13.99
N MET A 549 8.32 -38.67 14.03
CA MET A 549 7.10 -39.19 14.68
C MET A 549 6.96 -38.92 16.20
N GLU A 550 8.00 -38.38 16.83
CA GLU A 550 8.03 -37.98 18.24
C GLU A 550 7.63 -36.50 18.45
N VAL A 551 7.60 -35.70 17.38
CA VAL A 551 7.07 -34.33 17.39
C VAL A 551 5.56 -34.38 17.54
N TRP A 552 5.04 -33.79 18.61
CA TRP A 552 3.61 -33.73 18.89
C TRP A 552 2.96 -32.45 18.35
N ARG A 553 3.66 -31.31 18.47
CA ARG A 553 3.23 -29.98 18.03
C ARG A 553 4.09 -29.46 16.87
N TRP A 554 3.43 -28.98 15.83
CA TRP A 554 4.07 -28.32 14.68
C TRP A 554 3.71 -26.84 14.63
N LEU A 555 4.70 -26.00 14.32
CA LEU A 555 4.59 -24.56 14.16
C LEU A 555 4.54 -24.20 12.67
N PHE A 556 3.75 -23.19 12.33
CA PHE A 556 3.68 -22.56 11.02
C PHE A 556 4.03 -21.08 11.20
N LYS A 557 5.07 -20.59 10.50
CA LYS A 557 5.51 -19.19 10.58
C LYS A 557 5.46 -18.52 9.20
N ALA A 558 4.71 -17.41 9.07
CA ALA A 558 4.67 -16.62 7.84
C ALA A 558 5.94 -15.76 7.67
N ASN A 559 6.47 -15.67 6.44
CA ASN A 559 7.85 -15.23 6.19
C ASN A 559 8.23 -13.84 6.73
N HIS A 560 7.37 -12.82 6.67
CA HIS A 560 7.74 -11.43 6.98
C HIS A 560 7.15 -10.90 8.29
N GLU A 561 6.57 -11.78 9.12
CA GLU A 561 5.88 -11.40 10.34
C GLU A 561 6.81 -11.51 11.57
N SER A 562 6.73 -10.55 12.48
CA SER A 562 7.60 -10.41 13.66
C SER A 562 6.85 -10.64 14.98
N GLY A 563 7.56 -10.87 16.09
CA GLY A 563 6.97 -10.90 17.44
C GLY A 563 5.88 -11.96 17.66
N GLY A 564 5.97 -13.09 16.94
CA GLY A 564 5.00 -14.19 16.97
C GLY A 564 3.63 -13.90 16.33
N ASP A 565 3.37 -12.69 15.83
CA ASP A 565 2.07 -12.30 15.27
C ASP A 565 1.66 -13.11 14.04
N GLY A 566 2.63 -13.63 13.29
CA GLY A 566 2.44 -14.52 12.13
C GLY A 566 2.76 -15.98 12.41
N THR A 567 2.69 -16.42 13.67
CA THR A 567 2.84 -17.81 14.07
C THR A 567 1.47 -18.46 14.30
N ALA A 568 1.33 -19.71 13.88
CA ALA A 568 0.26 -20.61 14.29
C ALA A 568 0.86 -21.97 14.70
N PHE A 569 0.13 -22.77 15.46
CA PHE A 569 0.57 -24.11 15.88
C PHE A 569 -0.56 -25.14 15.82
N CYS A 570 -0.21 -26.42 15.74
CA CYS A 570 -1.18 -27.52 15.77
C CYS A 570 -0.58 -28.77 16.40
N ASP A 571 -1.35 -29.41 17.27
CA ASP A 571 -0.95 -30.60 18.03
C ASP A 571 -1.29 -31.87 17.23
N VAL A 572 -0.70 -31.96 16.03
CA VAL A 572 -1.10 -32.88 14.96
C VAL A 572 -1.16 -34.33 15.45
N THR A 573 -0.15 -34.78 16.20
CA THR A 573 -0.05 -36.15 16.70
C THR A 573 -1.19 -36.54 17.66
N SER A 574 -1.79 -35.56 18.35
CA SER A 574 -2.94 -35.75 19.24
C SER A 574 -4.28 -35.90 18.49
N HIS A 575 -4.34 -35.48 17.22
CA HIS A 575 -5.56 -35.44 16.41
C HIS A 575 -5.54 -36.33 15.15
N LEU A 576 -4.36 -36.83 14.76
CA LEU A 576 -4.15 -37.67 13.58
C LEU A 576 -4.65 -39.10 13.83
N LYS A 577 -5.76 -39.47 13.19
CA LYS A 577 -6.47 -40.74 13.42
C LYS A 577 -5.65 -41.95 12.98
N CYS A 578 -4.81 -41.81 11.97
CA CYS A 578 -3.90 -42.86 11.53
C CYS A 578 -2.66 -43.04 12.43
N TYR A 579 -2.39 -42.16 13.41
CA TYR A 579 -1.17 -42.22 14.25
C TYR A 579 -0.96 -43.53 15.05
N PRO A 580 -1.98 -44.17 15.66
CA PRO A 580 -1.82 -45.47 16.29
C PRO A 580 -1.38 -46.56 15.31
N TRP A 581 -1.88 -46.52 14.07
CA TRP A 581 -1.45 -47.42 13.00
C TRP A 581 -0.03 -47.10 12.52
N LEU A 582 0.33 -45.82 12.36
CA LEU A 582 1.71 -45.41 12.02
C LEU A 582 2.72 -45.94 13.04
N ARG A 583 2.42 -45.87 14.35
CA ARG A 583 3.29 -46.43 15.40
C ARG A 583 3.40 -47.95 15.33
N ALA A 584 2.34 -48.67 14.92
CA ALA A 584 2.41 -50.10 14.66
C ALA A 584 3.28 -50.42 13.44
N GLU A 585 3.17 -49.62 12.37
CA GLU A 585 3.91 -49.83 11.12
C GLU A 585 5.42 -49.50 11.27
N ARG A 586 5.80 -48.41 11.98
CA ARG A 586 7.21 -48.14 12.34
C ARG A 586 7.82 -49.26 13.20
N ARG A 587 7.04 -49.87 14.10
CA ARG A 587 7.46 -51.05 14.88
C ARG A 587 7.61 -52.30 14.02
N ARG A 588 6.75 -52.49 13.02
CA ARG A 588 6.77 -53.64 12.08
C ARG A 588 8.01 -53.62 11.17
N TYR A 589 8.37 -52.45 10.64
CA TYR A 589 9.54 -52.29 9.77
C TYR A 589 10.86 -52.17 10.55
N GLY A 590 10.82 -51.63 11.77
CA GLY A 590 12.01 -51.33 12.57
C GLY A 590 12.77 -50.10 12.06
N ALA A 591 13.59 -49.49 12.92
CA ALA A 591 14.19 -48.18 12.67
C ALA A 591 15.01 -48.11 11.35
N HIS A 592 15.82 -49.13 11.07
CA HIS A 592 16.66 -49.18 9.88
C HIS A 592 15.85 -49.27 8.57
N THR A 593 14.79 -50.09 8.54
CA THR A 593 13.95 -50.24 7.34
C THR A 593 13.01 -49.06 7.17
N TRP A 594 12.52 -48.46 8.27
CA TRP A 594 11.67 -47.28 8.24
C TRP A 594 12.33 -46.11 7.50
N GLY A 595 13.65 -45.88 7.68
CA GLY A 595 14.40 -44.85 6.95
C GLY A 595 14.46 -44.99 5.42
N SER A 596 13.87 -46.05 4.84
CA SER A 596 13.76 -46.22 3.38
C SER A 596 12.48 -45.60 2.83
N LYS A 597 12.60 -44.67 1.86
CA LYS A 597 11.47 -43.90 1.31
C LYS A 597 10.24 -44.72 0.86
N TRP A 598 10.43 -45.94 0.36
CA TRP A 598 9.33 -46.82 -0.05
C TRP A 598 8.45 -47.28 1.14
N ALA A 599 9.01 -47.39 2.35
CA ALA A 599 8.27 -47.74 3.56
C ALA A 599 7.35 -46.60 4.02
N HIS A 600 7.66 -45.36 3.61
CA HIS A 600 6.85 -44.17 3.91
C HIS A 600 5.63 -44.02 3.00
N GLU A 601 5.60 -44.59 1.79
CA GLU A 601 4.51 -44.36 0.82
C GLU A 601 3.10 -44.63 1.38
N PRO A 602 2.83 -45.75 2.10
CA PRO A 602 1.50 -46.01 2.68
C PRO A 602 1.16 -45.08 3.86
N ALA A 603 2.18 -44.52 4.52
CA ALA A 603 2.02 -43.53 5.59
C ALA A 603 1.66 -42.16 5.02
N LEU A 604 2.46 -41.66 4.07
CA LEU A 604 2.28 -40.37 3.40
C LEU A 604 0.90 -40.24 2.77
N VAL A 605 0.39 -41.29 2.12
CA VAL A 605 -0.95 -41.28 1.49
C VAL A 605 -2.06 -41.13 2.53
N LYS A 606 -1.98 -41.77 3.69
CA LYS A 606 -3.00 -41.62 4.76
C LYS A 606 -2.90 -40.28 5.47
N ILE A 607 -1.68 -39.83 5.79
CA ILE A 607 -1.45 -38.55 6.47
C ILE A 607 -1.94 -37.39 5.61
N SER A 608 -1.59 -37.37 4.32
CA SER A 608 -2.01 -36.31 3.39
C SER A 608 -3.52 -36.28 3.12
N GLN A 609 -4.25 -37.39 3.35
CA GLN A 609 -5.72 -37.44 3.31
C GLN A 609 -6.37 -36.90 4.60
N GLU A 610 -5.77 -37.14 5.77
CA GLU A 610 -6.29 -36.66 7.07
C GLU A 610 -5.94 -35.19 7.36
N LEU A 611 -4.71 -34.75 7.02
CA LEU A 611 -4.18 -33.43 7.35
C LEU A 611 -5.06 -32.24 6.93
N PRO A 612 -5.65 -32.17 5.71
CA PRO A 612 -6.42 -31.01 5.29
C PRO A 612 -7.66 -30.74 6.15
N GLY A 613 -8.27 -31.79 6.71
CA GLY A 613 -9.39 -31.68 7.65
C GLY A 613 -8.93 -31.40 9.08
N LEU A 614 -7.84 -32.04 9.51
CA LEU A 614 -7.22 -31.83 10.82
C LEU A 614 -6.78 -30.38 11.01
N LEU A 615 -6.02 -29.82 10.06
CA LEU A 615 -5.49 -28.46 10.18
C LEU A 615 -6.61 -27.40 10.22
N ALA A 616 -7.69 -27.61 9.46
CA ALA A 616 -8.85 -26.72 9.46
C ALA A 616 -9.68 -26.75 10.76
N GLN A 617 -9.46 -27.74 11.63
CA GLN A 617 -10.16 -27.91 12.91
C GLN A 617 -9.27 -27.64 14.13
N HIS A 618 -7.95 -27.81 14.00
CA HIS A 618 -7.01 -27.87 15.13
C HIS A 618 -5.80 -26.93 15.03
N VAL A 619 -5.63 -26.13 13.97
CA VAL A 619 -4.61 -25.06 13.98
C VAL A 619 -5.11 -23.87 14.80
N GLN A 620 -4.28 -23.42 15.75
CA GLN A 620 -4.50 -22.21 16.54
C GLN A 620 -3.51 -21.13 16.13
N ALA A 621 -4.00 -19.93 15.81
CA ALA A 621 -3.14 -18.78 15.51
C ALA A 621 -2.74 -18.08 16.81
N VAL A 622 -1.45 -17.79 16.98
CA VAL A 622 -0.92 -17.20 18.22
C VAL A 622 -1.46 -15.78 18.45
N ASN A 623 -1.77 -15.05 17.37
CA ASN A 623 -2.50 -13.78 17.42
C ASN A 623 -3.89 -13.92 16.76
N GLU A 624 -4.86 -14.47 17.52
CA GLU A 624 -6.26 -14.62 17.09
C GLU A 624 -6.91 -13.29 16.70
N LYS A 625 -6.55 -12.17 17.35
CA LYS A 625 -7.07 -10.83 17.01
C LYS A 625 -6.75 -10.45 15.56
N ARG A 626 -5.59 -10.89 15.04
CA ARG A 626 -5.16 -10.69 13.64
C ARG A 626 -5.63 -11.81 12.71
N PHE A 627 -5.55 -13.06 13.16
CA PHE A 627 -5.88 -14.26 12.37
C PHE A 627 -6.99 -15.09 13.02
N PRO A 628 -8.25 -14.63 12.99
CA PRO A 628 -9.37 -15.29 13.67
C PRO A 628 -9.87 -16.57 12.99
N THR A 629 -9.33 -16.95 11.82
CA THR A 629 -9.55 -18.28 11.21
C THR A 629 -8.28 -18.77 10.51
N TRP A 630 -8.16 -20.09 10.39
CA TRP A 630 -7.07 -20.75 9.67
C TRP A 630 -6.96 -20.28 8.21
N GLU A 631 -8.08 -20.03 7.52
CA GLU A 631 -8.07 -19.58 6.12
C GLU A 631 -7.39 -18.22 5.94
N LYS A 632 -7.59 -17.29 6.89
CA LYS A 632 -6.92 -15.98 6.86
C LYS A 632 -5.42 -16.13 7.09
N PHE A 633 -5.03 -16.94 8.08
CA PHE A 633 -3.63 -17.26 8.32
C PHE A 633 -3.00 -17.90 7.08
N LEU A 634 -3.63 -18.94 6.52
CA LEU A 634 -3.16 -19.70 5.37
C LEU A 634 -3.04 -18.83 4.12
N GLN A 635 -3.98 -17.92 3.85
CA GLN A 635 -3.87 -16.94 2.77
C GLN A 635 -2.64 -16.03 2.93
N THR A 636 -2.36 -15.57 4.15
CA THR A 636 -1.17 -14.75 4.43
C THR A 636 0.12 -15.56 4.32
N PHE A 637 0.17 -16.75 4.93
CA PHE A 637 1.30 -17.68 4.86
C PHE A 637 1.66 -18.03 3.39
N LEU A 638 0.69 -18.46 2.58
CA LEU A 638 0.95 -18.86 1.19
C LEU A 638 1.31 -17.67 0.28
N SER A 639 0.76 -16.47 0.54
CA SER A 639 1.08 -15.27 -0.27
C SER A 639 2.46 -14.67 0.04
N GLN A 640 3.00 -14.90 1.24
CA GLN A 640 4.34 -14.47 1.64
C GLN A 640 5.41 -15.58 1.52
N GLY A 641 4.97 -16.84 1.43
CA GLY A 641 5.76 -17.99 1.81
C GLY A 641 5.85 -18.13 3.34
N GLY A 642 6.20 -19.32 3.81
CA GLY A 642 6.45 -19.57 5.22
C GLY A 642 7.23 -20.84 5.48
N VAL A 643 7.44 -21.11 6.76
CA VAL A 643 8.23 -22.24 7.28
C VAL A 643 7.34 -23.09 8.19
N ILE A 644 7.52 -24.41 8.13
CA ILE A 644 7.01 -25.38 9.10
C ILE A 644 8.17 -25.80 10.00
N GLU A 645 7.99 -25.79 11.32
CA GLU A 645 9.01 -26.16 12.30
C GLU A 645 8.43 -27.07 13.38
N ALA A 646 9.20 -28.05 13.84
CA ALA A 646 8.87 -28.85 15.01
C ALA A 646 8.93 -27.99 16.28
N PHE A 647 7.97 -28.15 17.18
CA PHE A 647 8.11 -27.69 18.56
C PHE A 647 8.95 -28.71 19.36
N PRO A 648 9.77 -28.27 20.35
CA PRO A 648 10.58 -29.17 21.15
C PRO A 648 9.83 -30.33 21.83
N HIS A 649 10.54 -31.43 22.07
CA HIS A 649 10.03 -32.63 22.76
C HIS A 649 9.95 -32.47 24.29
N SER A 650 9.68 -31.27 24.80
CA SER A 650 9.63 -30.98 26.24
C SER A 650 8.44 -30.08 26.56
N GLU A 651 7.91 -30.20 27.77
CA GLU A 651 6.94 -29.26 28.34
C GLU A 651 7.66 -28.01 28.87
N ASN A 652 8.85 -28.19 29.46
CA ASN A 652 9.74 -27.12 29.90
C ASN A 652 10.64 -26.68 28.73
N VAL A 653 10.38 -25.48 28.23
CA VAL A 653 11.04 -24.88 27.06
C VAL A 653 11.28 -23.41 27.34
N THR A 654 12.52 -22.92 27.15
CA THR A 654 12.87 -21.51 27.35
C THR A 654 13.39 -20.91 26.04
N ASN A 655 12.85 -19.77 25.64
CA ASN A 655 13.37 -19.00 24.50
C ASN A 655 14.42 -17.99 24.98
N LEU A 656 15.38 -17.67 24.13
CA LEU A 656 16.41 -16.66 24.39
C LEU A 656 16.55 -15.71 23.19
N THR A 657 16.87 -14.45 23.44
CA THR A 657 17.33 -13.50 22.42
C THR A 657 18.77 -13.10 22.70
N VAL A 658 19.63 -13.18 21.68
CA VAL A 658 21.02 -12.71 21.74
C VAL A 658 21.22 -11.58 20.74
N ASP A 659 21.58 -10.40 21.24
CA ASP A 659 21.87 -9.23 20.42
C ASP A 659 23.34 -9.18 20.03
N MET A 660 23.58 -8.93 18.74
CA MET A 660 24.89 -8.93 18.12
C MET A 660 25.14 -7.66 17.31
N LEU A 661 26.42 -7.33 17.13
CA LEU A 661 26.91 -6.23 16.31
C LEU A 661 28.04 -6.73 15.43
N ILE A 662 27.89 -6.58 14.11
CA ILE A 662 29.01 -6.56 13.16
C ILE A 662 29.46 -5.10 13.02
N GLU A 663 30.64 -4.78 13.56
CA GLU A 663 31.28 -3.48 13.37
C GLU A 663 31.68 -3.27 11.88
N PRO A 664 31.83 -2.02 11.40
CA PRO A 664 32.29 -1.72 10.03
C PRO A 664 33.65 -2.32 9.65
N THR A 665 34.46 -2.73 10.63
CA THR A 665 35.72 -3.47 10.45
C THR A 665 35.53 -4.98 10.20
N GLY A 666 34.31 -5.50 10.31
CA GLY A 666 34.03 -6.93 10.30
C GLY A 666 34.31 -7.64 11.64
N HIS A 667 34.54 -6.89 12.71
CA HIS A 667 34.61 -7.45 14.07
C HIS A 667 33.19 -7.77 14.58
N ILE A 668 33.02 -8.95 15.18
CA ILE A 668 31.73 -9.44 15.71
C ILE A 668 31.75 -9.33 17.22
N LYS A 669 30.74 -8.66 17.80
CA LYS A 669 30.52 -8.56 19.24
C LYS A 669 29.10 -9.00 19.61
N ILE A 670 28.96 -9.78 20.69
CA ILE A 670 27.68 -9.95 21.39
C ILE A 670 27.51 -8.76 22.34
N VAL A 671 26.36 -8.10 22.29
CA VAL A 671 26.09 -6.83 22.98
C VAL A 671 24.98 -6.92 24.03
N SER A 672 24.13 -7.96 23.97
CA SER A 672 23.21 -8.36 25.04
C SER A 672 22.81 -9.83 24.86
N SER A 673 22.36 -10.47 25.94
CA SER A 673 21.74 -11.80 25.90
C SER A 673 20.71 -11.90 27.03
N GLY A 674 19.55 -12.51 26.75
CA GLY A 674 18.46 -12.62 27.72
C GLY A 674 17.49 -13.77 27.43
N ASP A 675 16.85 -14.31 28.47
CA ASP A 675 15.77 -15.30 28.35
C ASP A 675 14.43 -14.55 28.16
N GLN A 676 13.52 -15.05 27.31
CA GLN A 676 12.27 -14.35 26.94
C GLN A 676 11.11 -14.63 27.91
N LEU A 677 10.32 -13.59 28.22
CA LEU A 677 9.05 -13.66 28.95
C LEU A 677 7.85 -13.55 28.00
N HIS A 678 6.76 -14.28 28.26
CA HIS A 678 5.67 -14.58 27.32
C HIS A 678 4.28 -14.06 27.73
N ALA A 679 4.23 -12.91 28.39
CA ALA A 679 3.00 -12.26 28.90
C ALA A 679 1.90 -11.98 27.86
N ASP A 680 2.25 -11.80 26.58
CA ASP A 680 1.30 -11.48 25.51
C ASP A 680 0.93 -12.72 24.65
N GLY A 681 1.27 -13.93 25.11
CA GLY A 681 0.88 -15.22 24.53
C GLY A 681 2.07 -16.18 24.36
N PRO A 682 1.82 -17.51 24.23
CA PRO A 682 2.88 -18.47 23.95
C PRO A 682 3.61 -18.09 22.66
N LEU A 683 4.94 -18.21 22.63
CA LEU A 683 5.78 -17.81 21.48
C LEU A 683 5.73 -16.30 21.11
N ARG A 684 5.24 -15.42 22.00
CA ARG A 684 5.33 -13.95 21.85
C ARG A 684 6.19 -13.34 22.96
N SER A 685 7.44 -13.03 22.64
CA SER A 685 8.34 -12.30 23.54
C SER A 685 7.74 -10.93 23.92
N SER A 686 7.72 -10.65 25.20
CA SER A 686 7.09 -9.47 25.82
C SER A 686 7.99 -8.77 26.84
N GLY A 687 9.06 -9.44 27.27
CA GLY A 687 10.04 -9.00 28.25
C GLY A 687 11.19 -9.99 28.29
N THR A 688 12.19 -9.73 29.14
CA THR A 688 13.41 -10.56 29.18
C THR A 688 14.18 -10.44 30.49
N THR A 689 14.89 -11.51 30.87
CA THR A 689 15.95 -11.52 31.89
C THR A 689 17.27 -11.02 31.28
N ILE A 690 18.10 -10.28 32.02
CA ILE A 690 19.42 -9.84 31.54
C ILE A 690 20.44 -9.97 32.67
N PRO A 691 21.58 -10.68 32.49
CA PRO A 691 21.89 -11.57 31.36
C PRO A 691 20.98 -12.81 31.33
N GLN A 692 21.03 -13.57 30.23
CA GLN A 692 20.44 -14.92 30.17
C GLN A 692 21.12 -15.86 31.16
N CYS A 693 20.33 -16.78 31.73
CA CYS A 693 20.81 -17.81 32.65
C CYS A 693 20.53 -19.25 32.18
N SER A 694 19.77 -19.46 31.10
CA SER A 694 19.30 -20.81 30.72
C SER A 694 20.32 -21.67 29.97
N VAL A 695 21.34 -21.09 29.34
CA VAL A 695 22.34 -21.79 28.50
C VAL A 695 23.75 -21.45 28.96
N ASP A 696 24.66 -22.42 28.93
CA ASP A 696 26.10 -22.16 29.11
C ASP A 696 26.59 -21.08 28.12
N PRO A 697 27.15 -19.96 28.62
CA PRO A 697 27.73 -18.94 27.77
C PRO A 697 28.74 -19.48 26.76
N ALA A 698 29.56 -20.50 27.06
CA ALA A 698 30.55 -21.01 26.10
C ALA A 698 29.88 -21.67 24.87
N VAL A 699 28.84 -22.49 25.08
CA VAL A 699 28.00 -23.03 24.00
C VAL A 699 27.32 -21.90 23.21
N LEU A 700 26.71 -20.93 23.89
CA LEU A 700 25.99 -19.82 23.25
C LEU A 700 26.91 -18.93 22.41
N ASN A 701 28.09 -18.57 22.93
CA ASN A 701 29.15 -17.86 22.20
C ASN A 701 29.55 -18.61 20.91
N SER A 702 29.72 -19.94 20.98
CA SER A 702 30.11 -20.78 19.84
C SER A 702 29.05 -20.82 18.74
N LEU A 703 27.76 -20.80 19.10
CA LEU A 703 26.65 -20.68 18.15
C LEU A 703 26.62 -19.29 17.51
N CYS A 704 26.62 -18.25 18.34
CA CYS A 704 26.54 -16.85 17.91
C CYS A 704 27.70 -16.43 17.00
N LEU A 705 28.94 -16.85 17.28
CA LEU A 705 30.10 -16.54 16.42
C LEU A 705 29.99 -17.17 15.03
N ARG A 706 29.50 -18.42 14.92
CA ARG A 706 29.26 -19.09 13.62
C ARG A 706 28.17 -18.40 12.81
N ILE A 707 27.08 -17.99 13.46
CA ILE A 707 26.01 -17.21 12.82
C ILE A 707 26.54 -15.84 12.39
N GLY A 708 27.30 -15.14 13.25
CA GLY A 708 27.88 -13.83 12.96
C GLY A 708 28.84 -13.82 11.77
N GLU A 709 29.78 -14.76 11.69
CA GLU A 709 30.66 -14.88 10.50
C GLU A 709 29.88 -15.27 9.25
N THR A 710 28.82 -16.07 9.38
CA THR A 710 27.93 -16.40 8.27
C THR A 710 27.18 -15.16 7.78
N CYS A 711 26.52 -14.40 8.66
CA CYS A 711 25.86 -13.13 8.36
C CYS A 711 26.82 -12.14 7.66
N LYS A 712 28.02 -11.94 8.22
CA LYS A 712 29.10 -11.14 7.65
C LYS A 712 29.49 -11.61 6.25
N SER A 713 29.60 -12.92 6.01
CA SER A 713 29.88 -13.50 4.68
C SER A 713 28.77 -13.23 3.64
N LYS A 714 27.51 -13.04 4.09
CA LYS A 714 26.37 -12.65 3.24
C LYS A 714 26.17 -11.12 3.12
N GLY A 715 27.08 -10.32 3.68
CA GLY A 715 27.02 -8.85 3.58
C GLY A 715 26.17 -8.15 4.65
N VAL A 716 25.86 -8.82 5.76
CA VAL A 716 25.21 -8.19 6.93
C VAL A 716 26.21 -7.27 7.66
N LEU A 717 25.73 -6.10 8.09
CA LEU A 717 26.45 -5.06 8.81
C LEU A 717 25.54 -4.44 9.89
N GLY A 718 26.11 -4.01 11.01
CA GLY A 718 25.40 -3.35 12.10
C GLY A 718 24.78 -4.34 13.09
N TYR A 719 23.70 -3.92 13.73
CA TYR A 719 23.02 -4.68 14.78
C TYR A 719 22.05 -5.71 14.20
N PHE A 720 21.97 -6.87 14.87
CA PHE A 720 20.96 -7.91 14.64
C PHE A 720 20.73 -8.72 15.91
N SER A 721 19.56 -9.33 16.05
CA SER A 721 19.24 -10.28 17.11
C SER A 721 19.07 -11.70 16.56
N VAL A 722 19.49 -12.70 17.35
CA VAL A 722 19.26 -14.13 17.07
C VAL A 722 18.41 -14.70 18.18
N ASP A 723 17.30 -15.33 17.82
CA ASP A 723 16.45 -16.06 18.75
C ASP A 723 16.82 -17.54 18.76
N PHE A 724 16.89 -18.09 19.97
CA PHE A 724 17.15 -19.50 20.27
C PHE A 724 16.02 -20.08 21.12
N VAL A 725 15.93 -21.40 21.14
CA VAL A 725 15.14 -22.16 22.10
C VAL A 725 16.01 -23.22 22.75
N THR A 726 15.93 -23.35 24.08
CA THR A 726 16.59 -24.38 24.87
C THR A 726 15.58 -25.28 25.58
N PHE A 727 15.90 -26.56 25.68
CA PHE A 727 15.13 -27.57 26.41
C PHE A 727 16.03 -28.78 26.75
N ILE A 728 15.60 -29.60 27.70
CA ILE A 728 16.24 -30.90 27.99
C ILE A 728 15.55 -31.96 27.14
N HIS A 729 16.32 -32.77 26.41
CA HIS A 729 15.77 -33.79 25.52
C HIS A 729 15.33 -35.04 26.33
N PRO A 730 14.06 -35.48 26.27
CA PRO A 730 13.49 -36.42 27.25
C PRO A 730 14.06 -37.85 27.19
N GLN A 731 14.76 -38.21 26.10
CA GLN A 731 15.37 -39.53 25.93
C GLN A 731 16.88 -39.57 26.23
N THR A 732 17.58 -38.44 26.11
CA THR A 732 19.05 -38.37 26.30
C THR A 732 19.44 -37.56 27.53
N LEU A 733 18.51 -36.80 28.11
CA LEU A 733 18.71 -35.87 29.23
C LEU A 733 19.74 -34.76 28.97
N GLU A 734 20.17 -34.60 27.72
CA GLU A 734 21.07 -33.54 27.29
C GLU A 734 20.30 -32.23 27.03
N GLN A 735 20.92 -31.10 27.35
CA GLN A 735 20.44 -29.79 26.94
C GLN A 735 20.64 -29.61 25.42
N GLN A 736 19.55 -29.34 24.70
CA GLN A 736 19.60 -28.93 23.30
C GLN A 736 19.27 -27.45 23.15
N VAL A 737 20.01 -26.77 22.25
CA VAL A 737 19.81 -25.37 21.90
C VAL A 737 19.65 -25.26 20.38
N TRP A 738 18.50 -24.79 19.92
CA TRP A 738 18.16 -24.66 18.50
C TRP A 738 17.99 -23.18 18.11
N ALA A 739 18.54 -22.76 16.97
CA ALA A 739 18.31 -21.42 16.41
C ALA A 739 16.94 -21.35 15.71
N THR A 740 16.09 -20.44 16.15
CA THR A 740 14.68 -20.35 15.73
C THR A 740 14.41 -19.17 14.80
N ASP A 741 15.05 -18.02 15.03
CA ASP A 741 14.79 -16.78 14.29
C ASP A 741 15.98 -15.81 14.23
N LEU A 742 15.97 -14.89 13.27
CA LEU A 742 17.03 -13.91 13.02
C LEU A 742 16.40 -12.58 12.58
N ASP A 743 16.65 -11.51 13.30
CA ASP A 743 16.15 -10.17 12.97
C ASP A 743 17.31 -9.19 12.77
N LEU A 744 17.53 -8.78 11.51
CA LEU A 744 18.60 -7.86 11.09
C LEU A 744 18.25 -6.39 11.39
N CYS A 745 17.97 -6.10 12.66
CA CYS A 745 17.66 -4.78 13.19
C CYS A 745 18.22 -4.58 14.62
N TYR A 746 18.05 -3.37 15.16
CA TYR A 746 18.33 -3.07 16.56
C TYR A 746 17.08 -3.38 17.41
N SER A 747 17.20 -4.27 18.39
CA SER A 747 16.08 -4.83 19.14
C SER A 747 15.59 -3.97 20.32
N ASP A 748 14.41 -4.33 20.84
CA ASP A 748 13.86 -3.77 22.08
C ASP A 748 14.68 -4.20 23.31
N GLN A 749 15.14 -5.47 23.35
CA GLN A 749 16.02 -5.98 24.40
C GLN A 749 17.28 -5.10 24.49
N LEU A 750 17.98 -4.88 23.38
CA LEU A 750 19.19 -4.07 23.37
C LEU A 750 18.95 -2.62 23.83
N ALA A 751 17.78 -2.04 23.54
CA ALA A 751 17.41 -0.72 24.03
C ALA A 751 17.24 -0.70 25.56
N LEU A 752 16.63 -1.75 26.14
CA LEU A 752 16.49 -1.91 27.58
C LEU A 752 17.86 -2.19 28.24
N THR A 753 18.73 -2.98 27.61
CA THR A 753 20.10 -3.24 28.06
C THR A 753 20.93 -1.97 28.14
N GLN A 754 20.87 -1.06 27.14
CA GLN A 754 21.60 0.21 27.22
C GLN A 754 21.13 1.05 28.41
N LEU A 755 19.84 1.05 28.74
CA LEU A 755 19.34 1.75 29.93
C LEU A 755 19.80 1.08 31.23
N MET A 756 19.76 -0.25 31.32
CA MET A 756 20.24 -1.02 32.47
C MET A 756 21.73 -0.71 32.79
N LEU A 757 22.57 -0.67 31.74
CA LEU A 757 23.98 -0.29 31.86
C LEU A 757 24.15 1.18 32.29
N TYR A 758 23.31 2.07 31.74
CA TYR A 758 23.37 3.52 32.04
C TYR A 758 23.07 3.84 33.51
N VAL A 759 21.98 3.29 34.07
CA VAL A 759 21.54 3.61 35.44
C VAL A 759 22.40 2.96 36.53
N THR A 760 23.28 2.03 36.17
CA THR A 760 24.20 1.35 37.09
C THR A 760 25.67 1.76 36.92
N ASP A 761 26.02 2.37 35.78
CA ASP A 761 27.40 2.48 35.28
C ASP A 761 28.11 1.10 35.22
N GLY A 762 27.32 0.05 34.95
CA GLY A 762 27.75 -1.35 34.98
C GLY A 762 28.31 -1.85 33.65
N ASN A 763 28.95 -3.02 33.71
CA ASN A 763 29.52 -3.71 32.56
C ASN A 763 28.89 -5.11 32.41
N LEU A 764 28.35 -5.40 31.23
CA LEU A 764 27.84 -6.72 30.85
C LEU A 764 28.86 -7.42 29.95
N ASP A 765 29.54 -8.43 30.49
CA ASP A 765 30.30 -9.38 29.67
C ASP A 765 29.42 -10.56 29.25
N CYS A 766 28.85 -10.46 28.05
CA CYS A 766 28.11 -11.55 27.43
C CYS A 766 28.95 -12.83 27.22
N ARG A 767 30.29 -12.77 27.27
CA ARG A 767 31.11 -13.98 27.11
C ARG A 767 31.10 -14.88 28.34
N SER A 768 31.21 -14.30 29.53
CA SER A 768 31.09 -15.03 30.80
C SER A 768 29.66 -15.09 31.35
N GLY A 769 28.71 -14.39 30.73
CA GLY A 769 27.33 -14.29 31.22
C GLY A 769 27.21 -13.43 32.48
N LEU A 770 28.16 -12.51 32.72
CA LEU A 770 28.23 -11.73 33.96
C LEU A 770 27.91 -10.26 33.71
N PHE A 771 26.88 -9.76 34.40
CA PHE A 771 26.65 -8.34 34.61
C PHE A 771 27.24 -7.94 35.97
N GLN A 772 28.22 -7.03 35.94
CA GLN A 772 28.93 -6.53 37.11
C GLN A 772 28.71 -5.03 37.24
N VAL A 773 28.39 -4.58 38.45
CA VAL A 773 28.19 -3.16 38.77
C VAL A 773 29.32 -2.69 39.70
N PRO A 774 29.98 -1.54 39.41
CA PRO A 774 30.96 -0.96 40.32
C PRO A 774 30.30 -0.62 41.66
N ALA A 775 30.85 -1.19 42.73
CA ALA A 775 30.46 -0.84 44.09
C ALA A 775 30.60 0.68 44.31
N ALA A 776 29.71 1.27 45.11
CA ALA A 776 29.88 2.65 45.54
C ALA A 776 31.22 2.79 46.27
N GLN A 777 32.03 3.78 45.89
CA GLN A 777 33.21 4.13 46.69
C GLN A 777 32.75 4.80 47.98
N GLU A 778 33.19 4.27 49.13
CA GLU A 778 32.94 4.89 50.43
C GLU A 778 33.77 6.19 50.56
N CYS A 779 33.24 7.27 49.99
CA CYS A 779 33.85 8.61 49.92
C CYS A 779 33.96 9.34 51.27
N GLN A 780 34.01 8.60 52.38
CA GLN A 780 34.27 9.07 53.73
C GLN A 780 35.77 8.94 54.06
N CYS A 781 36.37 7.76 53.85
CA CYS A 781 37.80 7.50 54.12
C CYS A 781 38.75 8.46 53.37
N TRP A 782 38.35 8.89 52.17
CA TRP A 782 39.11 9.84 51.34
C TRP A 782 39.31 11.23 51.95
N ARG A 783 38.48 11.66 52.91
CA ARG A 783 38.65 12.97 53.56
C ARG A 783 39.58 12.89 54.76
N ASP A 784 39.51 11.81 55.52
CA ASP A 784 40.31 11.63 56.74
C ASP A 784 41.76 11.21 56.46
N LEU A 785 42.01 10.39 55.42
CA LEU A 785 43.37 10.03 55.01
C LEU A 785 44.17 11.22 54.47
N VAL A 786 43.52 12.13 53.73
CA VAL A 786 44.17 13.35 53.19
C VAL A 786 44.58 14.32 54.30
N MET A 787 43.89 14.30 55.44
CA MET A 787 44.26 15.11 56.62
C MET A 787 45.42 14.53 57.44
N ASN A 788 45.70 13.22 57.33
CA ASN A 788 46.66 12.50 58.18
C ASN A 788 47.99 12.11 57.50
N GLY A 789 48.20 12.44 56.21
CA GLY A 789 49.54 12.53 55.61
C GLY A 789 50.30 11.22 55.34
N HIS A 790 49.67 10.04 55.44
CA HIS A 790 50.31 8.75 55.17
C HIS A 790 50.36 8.42 53.67
N SER A 791 51.50 8.71 53.03
CA SER A 791 51.66 8.66 51.57
C SER A 791 52.02 7.30 50.96
N SER A 792 52.35 6.28 51.76
CA SER A 792 52.78 4.96 51.24
C SER A 792 51.65 3.93 51.06
N GLU A 793 50.59 3.96 51.88
CA GLU A 793 49.44 3.05 51.74
C GLU A 793 48.52 3.45 50.58
N PHE A 794 48.60 4.72 50.16
CA PHE A 794 47.87 5.31 49.05
C PHE A 794 47.97 4.49 47.74
N LEU A 795 49.06 3.76 47.54
CA LEU A 795 49.28 2.94 46.34
C LEU A 795 48.70 1.52 46.44
N LEU A 796 48.53 0.95 47.64
CA LEU A 796 47.97 -0.40 47.81
C LEU A 796 46.44 -0.41 47.65
N CYS A 797 45.73 0.55 48.25
CA CYS A 797 44.28 0.63 48.12
C CYS A 797 43.82 0.87 46.67
N PHE A 798 44.64 1.56 45.86
CA PHE A 798 44.38 1.73 44.42
C PHE A 798 44.51 0.44 43.60
N LEU A 799 45.25 -0.56 44.10
CA LEU A 799 45.46 -1.85 43.43
C LEU A 799 44.45 -2.93 43.87
N GLN A 800 43.73 -2.70 44.98
CA GLN A 800 42.68 -3.59 45.48
C GLN A 800 41.29 -3.05 45.16
N ALA A 801 40.98 -2.96 43.87
CA ALA A 801 39.61 -2.71 43.43
C ALA A 801 38.70 -3.88 43.86
N SER A 802 37.75 -3.61 44.75
CA SER A 802 36.76 -4.60 45.21
C SER A 802 36.05 -5.26 44.03
N PRO A 803 35.84 -6.59 44.03
CA PRO A 803 35.13 -7.26 42.95
C PRO A 803 33.77 -6.62 42.69
N GLY A 804 33.49 -6.25 41.44
CA GLY A 804 32.21 -5.64 41.06
C GLY A 804 31.05 -6.55 41.43
N ARG A 805 30.05 -6.00 42.16
CA ARG A 805 28.92 -6.80 42.63
C ARG A 805 28.17 -7.36 41.42
N ARG A 806 27.84 -8.66 41.44
CA ARG A 806 27.00 -9.26 40.40
C ARG A 806 25.59 -8.68 40.50
N ARG A 807 24.96 -8.52 39.35
CA ARG A 807 23.57 -8.07 39.23
C ARG A 807 22.87 -8.86 38.13
N CYS A 808 21.55 -8.90 38.19
CA CYS A 808 20.67 -9.32 37.11
C CYS A 808 19.51 -8.33 37.01
N ALA A 809 18.80 -8.36 35.89
CA ALA A 809 17.64 -7.53 35.63
C ALA A 809 16.50 -8.31 34.97
N VAL A 810 15.27 -7.81 35.13
CA VAL A 810 14.09 -8.21 34.38
C VAL A 810 13.49 -6.96 33.74
N ALA A 811 13.27 -7.00 32.42
CA ALA A 811 12.96 -5.82 31.61
C ALA A 811 11.80 -6.08 30.64
N SER A 812 10.98 -5.05 30.37
CA SER A 812 9.96 -5.07 29.31
C SER A 812 9.69 -3.67 28.74
N SER A 813 9.47 -3.59 27.43
CA SER A 813 8.96 -2.42 26.69
C SER A 813 7.47 -2.54 26.32
N GLN A 814 6.87 -3.71 26.54
CA GLN A 814 5.56 -4.09 25.96
C GLN A 814 4.40 -4.06 26.98
N LEU A 815 4.66 -3.65 28.23
CA LEU A 815 3.64 -3.61 29.28
C LEU A 815 2.49 -2.67 28.87
N ARG A 816 1.25 -3.17 28.96
CA ARG A 816 0.04 -2.52 28.50
C ARG A 816 -1.03 -2.55 29.58
N HIS A 817 -1.65 -1.40 29.85
CA HIS A 817 -2.79 -1.30 30.75
C HIS A 817 -3.68 -0.12 30.33
N SER A 818 -4.95 -0.36 30.01
CA SER A 818 -5.85 0.68 29.47
C SER A 818 -5.95 1.89 30.39
N ASN A 819 -6.14 1.66 31.70
CA ASN A 819 -6.42 2.70 32.68
C ASN A 819 -5.29 3.74 32.87
N LEU A 820 -4.07 3.46 32.40
CA LEU A 820 -2.98 4.44 32.37
C LEU A 820 -3.35 5.69 31.54
N SER A 821 -4.32 5.58 30.61
CA SER A 821 -4.88 6.71 29.87
C SER A 821 -5.50 7.81 30.75
N MET A 822 -5.87 7.47 31.98
CA MET A 822 -6.60 8.35 32.90
C MET A 822 -5.68 9.03 33.93
N ILE A 823 -4.38 8.74 33.91
CA ILE A 823 -3.42 9.10 34.98
C ILE A 823 -2.24 9.88 34.39
N TYR A 824 -1.87 10.98 35.04
CA TYR A 824 -0.69 11.78 34.68
C TYR A 824 0.60 11.12 35.17
N TYR A 825 1.71 11.29 34.45
CA TYR A 825 2.94 10.56 34.77
C TYR A 825 3.53 10.97 36.12
N ASN A 826 3.41 12.23 36.52
CA ASN A 826 3.75 12.71 37.86
C ASN A 826 2.99 11.95 38.98
N VAL A 827 1.69 11.71 38.84
CA VAL A 827 0.87 10.95 39.79
C VAL A 827 1.31 9.48 39.81
N LEU A 828 1.49 8.86 38.63
CA LEU A 828 2.00 7.49 38.51
C LEU A 828 3.35 7.32 39.21
N LEU A 829 4.29 8.25 39.00
CA LEU A 829 5.62 8.22 39.63
C LEU A 829 5.56 8.46 41.15
N GLN A 830 4.67 9.33 41.63
CA GLN A 830 4.44 9.55 43.07
C GLN A 830 3.84 8.31 43.75
N MET A 831 2.83 7.71 43.13
CA MET A 831 2.17 6.46 43.55
C MET A 831 3.17 5.30 43.61
N CYS A 832 4.01 5.13 42.57
CA CYS A 832 5.11 4.16 42.57
C CYS A 832 6.09 4.41 43.73
N LYS A 833 6.57 5.65 43.89
CA LYS A 833 7.51 6.02 44.97
C LYS A 833 6.94 5.75 46.36
N ALA A 834 5.64 6.02 46.59
CA ALA A 834 4.97 5.76 47.86
C ALA A 834 4.94 4.26 48.23
N HIS A 835 4.89 3.37 47.24
CA HIS A 835 4.91 1.92 47.40
C HIS A 835 6.31 1.29 47.39
N GLY A 836 7.37 2.10 47.34
CA GLY A 836 8.76 1.63 47.22
C GLY A 836 9.15 1.17 45.81
N VAL A 837 8.33 1.44 44.79
CA VAL A 837 8.63 1.15 43.39
C VAL A 837 9.50 2.30 42.84
N GLY A 838 10.82 2.15 42.97
CA GLY A 838 11.82 3.10 42.48
C GLY A 838 13.22 2.49 42.45
N PHE A 839 14.18 3.24 41.94
CA PHE A 839 15.59 2.85 41.83
C PHE A 839 16.44 3.55 42.90
N ASP A 840 17.28 2.79 43.58
CA ASP A 840 18.24 3.26 44.57
C ASP A 840 19.58 3.58 43.89
N LEU A 841 20.06 4.82 44.05
CA LEU A 841 21.29 5.31 43.43
C LEU A 841 22.57 4.86 44.17
N GLN A 842 22.47 4.48 45.44
CA GLN A 842 23.61 4.06 46.27
C GLN A 842 23.86 2.55 46.10
N GLU A 843 22.81 1.75 46.22
CA GLU A 843 22.87 0.29 46.05
C GLU A 843 22.72 -0.17 44.59
N LYS A 844 22.42 0.77 43.68
CA LYS A 844 22.32 0.60 42.22
C LYS A 844 21.37 -0.54 41.81
N GLN A 845 20.21 -0.57 42.47
CA GLN A 845 19.20 -1.62 42.35
C GLN A 845 17.79 -1.07 42.53
N GLY A 846 16.77 -1.90 42.33
CA GLY A 846 15.37 -1.48 42.33
C GLY A 846 14.84 -1.27 40.90
N THR A 847 13.82 -0.43 40.74
CA THR A 847 13.01 -0.36 39.50
C THR A 847 13.06 1.00 38.83
N VAL A 848 13.39 0.98 37.53
CA VAL A 848 13.30 2.12 36.59
C VAL A 848 12.09 1.91 35.69
N LEU A 849 11.31 2.96 35.48
CA LEU A 849 10.19 2.98 34.54
C LEU A 849 10.60 3.67 33.23
N MET A 850 9.94 3.33 32.13
CA MET A 850 10.14 3.96 30.83
C MET A 850 8.80 4.46 30.30
N LEU A 851 8.74 5.77 30.07
CA LEU A 851 7.50 6.47 29.75
C LEU A 851 7.50 6.87 28.26
N TYR A 852 6.43 6.51 27.57
CA TYR A 852 6.28 6.72 26.13
C TYR A 852 5.17 7.73 25.86
N GLU A 853 5.44 8.78 25.05
CA GLU A 853 4.35 9.61 24.54
C GLU A 853 3.49 8.78 23.58
N ASP A 854 2.19 8.81 23.80
CA ASP A 854 1.16 8.03 23.13
C ASP A 854 -0.14 8.85 23.18
N GLN A 855 -0.96 8.81 22.12
CA GLN A 855 -2.29 9.43 22.13
C GLN A 855 -3.22 8.82 23.19
N ARG A 856 -2.97 7.57 23.57
CA ARG A 856 -3.78 6.82 24.56
C ARG A 856 -3.10 6.66 25.91
N ARG A 857 -1.79 6.87 26.02
CA ARG A 857 -0.95 6.61 27.21
C ARG A 857 -1.18 5.22 27.84
N CYS A 858 -1.48 4.19 27.04
CA CYS A 858 -1.82 2.86 27.54
C CYS A 858 -0.62 1.90 27.71
N ARG A 859 0.62 2.39 27.53
CA ARG A 859 1.85 1.58 27.58
C ARG A 859 2.88 2.14 28.57
N LEU A 860 3.66 1.22 29.13
CA LEU A 860 4.72 1.45 30.09
C LEU A 860 5.89 0.51 29.76
N GLY A 861 7.13 0.95 29.98
CA GLY A 861 8.26 0.05 30.10
C GLY A 861 8.73 -0.02 31.56
N MET A 862 9.35 -1.13 31.95
CA MET A 862 9.88 -1.33 33.30
C MET A 862 11.17 -2.15 33.23
N ILE A 863 12.16 -1.79 34.04
CA ILE A 863 13.36 -2.58 34.33
C ILE A 863 13.50 -2.67 35.84
N THR A 864 13.55 -3.88 36.40
CA THR A 864 13.91 -4.15 37.79
C THR A 864 15.30 -4.77 37.83
N ILE A 865 16.18 -4.28 38.70
CA ILE A 865 17.60 -4.66 38.83
C ILE A 865 17.86 -5.09 40.29
N GLY A 866 18.65 -6.13 40.52
CA GLY A 866 18.99 -6.62 41.85
C GLY A 866 20.09 -7.68 41.83
N GLU A 867 20.36 -8.31 42.97
CA GLU A 867 21.48 -9.27 43.12
C GLU A 867 21.13 -10.69 42.66
N ASP A 868 19.91 -11.16 42.98
CA ASP A 868 19.40 -12.50 42.67
C ASP A 868 18.22 -12.48 41.69
N LEU A 869 18.18 -13.44 40.77
CA LEU A 869 17.19 -13.51 39.70
C LEU A 869 15.78 -13.84 40.22
N GLN A 870 15.64 -14.70 41.24
CA GLN A 870 14.33 -15.02 41.79
C GLN A 870 13.73 -13.80 42.52
N GLY A 871 14.55 -13.11 43.32
CA GLY A 871 14.19 -11.86 43.98
C GLY A 871 13.84 -10.72 43.02
N VAL A 872 14.58 -10.60 41.90
CA VAL A 872 14.28 -9.60 40.84
C VAL A 872 12.97 -9.95 40.10
N LEU A 873 12.76 -11.22 39.74
CA LEU A 873 11.51 -11.71 39.14
C LEU A 873 10.30 -11.44 40.05
N MET A 874 10.39 -11.81 41.33
CA MET A 874 9.35 -11.54 42.33
C MET A 874 9.10 -10.05 42.53
N THR A 875 10.15 -9.22 42.51
CA THR A 875 10.02 -7.76 42.62
C THR A 875 9.34 -7.16 41.38
N PHE A 876 9.69 -7.62 40.19
CA PHE A 876 9.04 -7.20 38.94
C PHE A 876 7.56 -7.56 38.94
N ALA A 877 7.20 -8.80 39.28
CA ALA A 877 5.82 -9.26 39.39
C ALA A 877 5.02 -8.48 40.48
N ARG A 878 5.61 -8.28 41.67
CA ARG A 878 5.04 -7.44 42.74
C ARG A 878 4.76 -6.02 42.26
N ASN A 879 5.67 -5.42 41.50
CA ASN A 879 5.52 -4.05 41.03
C ASN A 879 4.41 -3.93 39.97
N LEU A 880 4.29 -4.90 39.06
CA LEU A 880 3.12 -5.01 38.17
C LEU A 880 1.81 -5.16 38.95
N PHE A 881 1.79 -5.97 40.01
CA PHE A 881 0.60 -6.16 40.84
C PHE A 881 0.18 -4.87 41.55
N ILE A 882 1.13 -4.17 42.21
CA ILE A 882 0.87 -2.89 42.89
C ILE A 882 0.33 -1.86 41.90
N ILE A 883 1.01 -1.66 40.76
CA ILE A 883 0.56 -0.70 39.75
C ILE A 883 -0.82 -1.09 39.21
N HIS A 884 -1.11 -2.38 39.00
CA HIS A 884 -2.44 -2.82 38.58
C HIS A 884 -3.54 -2.47 39.60
N GLN A 885 -3.33 -2.75 40.89
CA GLN A 885 -4.33 -2.49 41.94
C GLN A 885 -4.65 -0.99 42.04
N GLU A 886 -3.62 -0.15 42.16
CA GLU A 886 -3.79 1.30 42.36
C GLU A 886 -4.52 1.99 41.19
N ILE A 887 -4.33 1.50 39.96
CA ILE A 887 -4.96 2.07 38.76
C ILE A 887 -6.28 1.38 38.36
N SER A 888 -6.78 0.41 39.14
CA SER A 888 -7.94 -0.43 38.76
C SER A 888 -8.97 -0.57 39.87
N ALA A 889 -10.09 0.13 39.72
CA ALA A 889 -11.25 -0.06 40.59
C ALA A 889 -11.86 -1.48 40.40
N PRO A 890 -12.62 -2.01 41.39
CA PRO A 890 -13.30 -3.31 41.26
C PRO A 890 -14.25 -3.40 40.06
N ASN A 891 -14.83 -2.27 39.64
CA ASN A 891 -15.70 -2.12 38.47
C ASN A 891 -14.97 -1.64 37.20
N MET A 892 -13.66 -1.39 37.25
CA MET A 892 -12.86 -0.84 36.13
C MET A 892 -11.48 -1.50 36.05
N GLN A 893 -11.45 -2.80 35.74
CA GLN A 893 -10.23 -3.61 35.69
C GLN A 893 -9.33 -3.38 34.46
N GLY A 894 -9.88 -2.85 33.36
CA GLY A 894 -9.15 -2.52 32.13
C GLY A 894 -8.71 -3.73 31.27
N GLU A 895 -8.19 -3.45 30.07
CA GLU A 895 -7.40 -4.44 29.30
C GLU A 895 -5.93 -4.31 29.72
N THR A 896 -5.32 -5.42 30.15
CA THR A 896 -3.90 -5.45 30.53
C THR A 896 -3.23 -6.80 30.29
N ASN A 897 -1.93 -6.80 29.96
CA ASN A 897 -1.07 -7.98 29.94
C ASN A 897 -0.35 -8.22 31.29
N PHE A 898 -0.46 -7.32 32.28
CA PHE A 898 0.26 -7.41 33.56
C PHE A 898 -0.06 -8.73 34.30
N LYS A 899 -1.33 -9.14 34.30
CA LYS A 899 -1.80 -10.38 34.95
C LYS A 899 -1.24 -11.64 34.30
N MET A 900 -0.88 -11.58 33.01
CA MET A 900 -0.25 -12.69 32.31
C MET A 900 1.27 -12.68 32.51
N ALA A 901 1.92 -11.50 32.57
CA ALA A 901 3.32 -11.37 32.95
C ALA A 901 3.60 -11.92 34.35
N ILE A 902 2.71 -11.64 35.31
CA ILE A 902 2.80 -12.18 36.68
C ILE A 902 2.72 -13.72 36.66
N ARG A 903 1.75 -14.30 35.94
CA ARG A 903 1.60 -15.77 35.80
C ARG A 903 2.77 -16.47 35.11
N ASP A 904 3.34 -15.83 34.09
CA ASP A 904 4.52 -16.32 33.38
C ASP A 904 5.73 -16.39 34.33
N ILE A 905 5.91 -15.34 35.14
CA ILE A 905 6.93 -15.28 36.20
C ILE A 905 6.66 -16.32 37.32
N GLU A 906 5.42 -16.45 37.77
CA GLU A 906 5.01 -17.47 38.76
C GLU A 906 5.33 -18.90 38.27
N ALA A 907 5.10 -19.19 36.98
CA ALA A 907 5.44 -20.49 36.38
C ALA A 907 6.96 -20.72 36.30
N ILE A 908 7.75 -19.72 35.87
CA ILE A 908 9.22 -19.78 35.83
C ILE A 908 9.79 -20.05 37.23
N LEU A 909 9.28 -19.37 38.25
CA LEU A 909 9.70 -19.56 39.64
C LEU A 909 9.29 -20.93 40.20
N GLY A 910 8.09 -21.44 39.85
CA GLY A 910 7.65 -22.79 40.20
C GLY A 910 8.59 -23.87 39.63
N ILE A 911 8.88 -23.81 38.33
CA ILE A 911 9.82 -24.73 37.66
C ILE A 911 11.22 -24.64 38.30
N THR A 912 11.67 -23.43 38.65
CA THR A 912 12.97 -23.22 39.31
C THR A 912 13.02 -23.86 40.71
N ALA A 913 11.93 -23.76 41.48
CA ALA A 913 11.82 -24.41 42.79
C ALA A 913 11.77 -25.93 42.69
N GLU A 914 11.00 -26.50 41.74
CA GLU A 914 10.98 -27.95 41.49
C GLU A 914 12.36 -28.49 41.09
N ASN A 915 13.08 -27.80 40.22
CA ASN A 915 14.42 -28.22 39.79
C ASN A 915 15.42 -28.17 40.95
N LYS A 916 15.29 -27.19 41.85
CA LYS A 916 16.11 -27.11 43.07
C LYS A 916 15.82 -28.28 44.02
N LEU A 917 14.55 -28.64 44.22
CA LEU A 917 14.18 -29.79 45.06
C LEU A 917 14.73 -31.11 44.49
N LYS A 918 14.62 -31.33 43.17
CA LYS A 918 15.20 -32.52 42.51
C LYS A 918 16.72 -32.60 42.68
N LEU A 919 17.44 -31.47 42.57
CA LEU A 919 18.87 -31.41 42.82
C LEU A 919 19.25 -31.63 44.31
N GLU A 920 18.36 -31.30 45.24
CA GLU A 920 18.53 -31.57 46.67
C GLU A 920 18.16 -33.02 47.05
N GLU A 921 17.32 -33.69 46.27
CA GLU A 921 17.01 -35.13 46.37
C GLU A 921 18.06 -36.03 45.67
N GLU A 922 18.75 -35.53 44.63
CA GLU A 922 19.79 -36.27 43.89
C GLU A 922 21.19 -36.20 44.54
N GLN A 923 21.42 -35.34 45.54
CA GLN A 923 22.66 -35.39 46.32
C GLN A 923 22.57 -36.44 47.44
N PRO A 924 23.47 -37.44 47.48
CA PRO A 924 23.54 -38.36 48.62
C PRO A 924 23.94 -37.59 49.87
N SER A 925 23.40 -38.00 51.03
CA SER A 925 23.68 -37.28 52.27
C SER A 925 25.16 -37.42 52.66
N GLU A 926 25.76 -36.38 53.24
CA GLU A 926 27.14 -36.45 53.76
C GLU A 926 27.31 -37.52 54.87
N ALA A 927 26.21 -38.04 55.43
CA ALA A 927 26.24 -39.16 56.38
C ALA A 927 26.45 -40.53 55.72
N ASP A 928 26.16 -40.67 54.41
CA ASP A 928 26.35 -41.92 53.65
C ASP A 928 27.76 -41.99 53.04
N ALA A 929 28.37 -40.85 52.70
CA ALA A 929 29.74 -40.73 52.19
C ALA A 929 30.85 -41.12 53.19
N LEU A 930 30.49 -41.51 54.42
CA LEU A 930 31.38 -41.97 55.50
C LEU A 930 31.31 -43.50 55.72
N LYS A 931 30.85 -44.27 54.73
CA LYS A 931 30.63 -45.73 54.82
C LYS A 931 31.13 -46.58 53.65
N GLU A 932 31.89 -46.03 52.70
CA GLU A 932 32.67 -46.78 51.70
C GLU A 932 34.17 -46.80 52.06
#